data_AF-A0A7Y4ZPP3-F1
#
_entry.id   AF-A0A7Y4ZPP3-F1
#
_cell.length_a   1.000
_cell.length_b   1.000
_cell.length_c   1.000
_cell.angle_alpha   90.00
_cell.angle_beta   90.00
_cell.angle_gamma   90.00
#
_symmetry.space_group_name_H-M   'P 1'
#
loop_
_entity.id
_entity.type
_entity.pdbx_description
1 polymer ?
#
loop_
_entity_poly.entity_id
_entity_poly.type
_entity_poly.pdbx_seq_one_letter_code
_entity_poly.pdbx_strand_id
1 'polypeptide(L)'
;MPTFSVLRLRTAAAAIALLALAIANPGPHAAEACSSSSERVAEATKHPDLPVDRYLSGRLGILRPTFARSYLVVAHRYLSGNTLSAEARASAAQLLAARLNTVEAAQVTQVPPEDLDAVPLWDKERTRVLGTKGATVNASVYRNHASYTSCGADAFRAAADTLKAREKTYTRPELERWVQAQDAVFQVCDKPASPAPVALAAGDSKLARADRDYQMAAAALYADHFADAEQRFRAIGKDKTSPWQRMARYLVVRALARKATLSLPDGIDKIGLRAALKEADLLLADADMAPMHPALGRYRSWLRSKVDGSGALADTVAELGKPDQGPRFGQLLADYTLLVDSDEKVLDAPKDELTRWVASMQGKGTFDDALAQYTKTQAVPWLVATLVRAESVRDTRLEPVLAAALALPQGSPAFETARFHFLRISLGRGVPKASLASAVEGTLTQLPKDVGPSTRNAFELLAARVSPSFEGFLKHAVMTPAGESTDDGPVVFDAKAKPALPPSATDILSADVPLANWIAACESKVLPDAVRSHVADAAWVRAMLLGDEKAAKRAGAVAGKLNTKLKPYIERVESAASADERRLGLLHALLKVPTLGPAADAWGVGPDGEAPIDTSYGGYLWCGPTKEKREPSIVGSAADRAAAAKENKTLAALGAGSTWVANEAARLAKALKSDARTPETLHLAVRATRYSCTDDRTRAASKAAFQALHAQYPQSDWAKKTPYYY
;
A
#
# COMPACT_ATOMS: atom_id res chain seq x y z
N MET A 1 29.74 47.49 -27.53
CA MET A 1 29.13 46.31 -28.16
C MET A 1 30.16 45.18 -28.15
N PRO A 2 29.83 43.88 -27.94
CA PRO A 2 28.76 43.26 -27.16
C PRO A 2 29.29 42.15 -26.19
N THR A 3 28.83 42.07 -24.94
CA THR A 3 29.05 40.89 -24.06
C THR A 3 27.99 40.79 -22.95
N PHE A 4 26.69 40.77 -23.29
CA PHE A 4 25.64 40.46 -22.31
C PHE A 4 24.43 39.80 -22.97
N SER A 5 24.53 38.53 -23.39
CA SER A 5 23.35 37.76 -23.82
C SER A 5 23.43 36.24 -23.59
N VAL A 6 24.58 35.67 -23.28
CA VAL A 6 24.71 34.19 -23.17
C VAL A 6 24.44 33.65 -21.76
N LEU A 7 24.52 34.49 -20.71
CA LEU A 7 24.36 34.01 -19.32
C LEU A 7 22.90 33.90 -18.86
N ARG A 8 21.95 34.62 -19.48
CA ARG A 8 20.52 34.57 -19.08
C ARG A 8 19.75 33.38 -19.67
N LEU A 9 20.20 32.79 -20.78
CA LEU A 9 19.55 31.59 -21.36
C LEU A 9 19.89 30.30 -20.62
N ARG A 10 21.08 30.19 -20.02
CA ARG A 10 21.48 28.98 -19.27
C ARG A 10 20.80 28.88 -17.89
N THR A 11 20.51 30.01 -17.25
CA THR A 11 19.73 30.02 -15.99
C THR A 11 18.23 29.80 -16.20
N ALA A 12 17.68 30.20 -17.36
CA ALA A 12 16.28 29.92 -17.70
C ALA A 12 16.05 28.45 -18.09
N ALA A 13 16.98 27.82 -18.81
CA ALA A 13 16.89 26.40 -19.15
C ALA A 13 17.05 25.47 -17.92
N ALA A 14 17.92 25.83 -16.97
CA ALA A 14 18.05 25.10 -15.70
C ALA A 14 16.81 25.26 -14.78
N ALA A 15 16.17 26.43 -14.79
CA ALA A 15 14.93 26.67 -14.04
C ALA A 15 13.71 25.94 -14.63
N ILE A 16 13.67 25.72 -15.95
CA ILE A 16 12.61 24.95 -16.61
C ILE A 16 12.84 23.44 -16.47
N ALA A 17 14.09 22.97 -16.47
CA ALA A 17 14.42 21.56 -16.20
C ALA A 17 14.17 21.16 -14.73
N LEU A 18 14.37 22.07 -13.77
CA LEU A 18 14.01 21.85 -12.35
C LEU A 18 12.49 21.94 -12.09
N LEU A 19 11.73 22.60 -12.97
CA LEU A 19 10.26 22.62 -12.91
C LEU A 19 9.63 21.35 -13.51
N ALA A 20 10.31 20.70 -14.47
CA ALA A 20 9.87 19.44 -15.08
C ALA A 20 10.11 18.21 -14.16
N LEU A 21 11.11 18.24 -13.28
CA LEU A 21 11.31 17.18 -12.27
C LEU A 21 10.33 17.27 -11.08
N ALA A 22 9.64 18.39 -10.90
CA ALA A 22 8.69 18.57 -9.79
C ALA A 22 7.28 18.03 -10.08
N ILE A 23 6.99 17.60 -11.32
CA ILE A 23 5.68 17.10 -11.76
C ILE A 23 5.63 15.56 -11.73
N ALA A 24 6.76 14.89 -11.47
CA ALA A 24 6.87 13.42 -11.41
C ALA A 24 7.20 12.86 -10.02
N ASN A 25 7.17 13.69 -8.97
CA ASN A 25 7.49 13.23 -7.61
C ASN A 25 6.20 13.15 -6.79
N PRO A 26 5.74 11.97 -6.32
CA PRO A 26 4.85 11.95 -5.16
C PRO A 26 5.60 12.70 -4.05
N GLY A 27 4.95 13.66 -3.40
CA GLY A 27 5.59 14.49 -2.39
C GLY A 27 6.31 13.63 -1.35
N PRO A 28 7.42 14.11 -0.77
CA PRO A 28 7.99 13.43 0.38
C PRO A 28 6.94 13.46 1.48
N HIS A 29 6.35 12.29 1.78
CA HIS A 29 5.67 12.06 3.04
C HIS A 29 6.61 12.59 4.11
N ALA A 30 6.13 13.57 4.89
CA ALA A 30 6.83 14.00 6.08
C ALA A 30 7.22 12.73 6.84
N ALA A 31 8.49 12.63 7.21
CA ALA A 31 8.96 11.55 8.06
C ALA A 31 8.19 11.64 9.39
N GLU A 32 7.05 10.97 9.44
CA GLU A 32 6.33 10.70 10.67
C GLU A 32 7.21 9.76 11.48
N ALA A 33 7.64 10.27 12.63
CA ALA A 33 8.35 9.49 13.62
C ALA A 33 7.56 8.20 13.91
N CYS A 34 8.26 7.07 14.02
CA CYS A 34 7.72 5.73 14.21
C CYS A 34 6.54 5.67 15.20
N SER A 35 5.32 5.85 14.70
CA SER A 35 4.08 5.43 15.32
C SER A 35 3.31 4.65 14.26
N SER A 36 3.00 3.39 14.54
CA SER A 36 2.17 2.55 13.68
C SER A 36 0.74 3.10 13.66
N SER A 37 0.48 4.14 12.88
CA SER A 37 -0.85 4.68 12.63
C SER A 37 -1.36 4.16 11.29
N SER A 38 -2.51 3.51 11.29
CA SER A 38 -3.24 3.17 10.07
C SER A 38 -3.83 4.46 9.47
N GLU A 39 -3.47 4.79 8.23
CA GLU A 39 -4.03 5.94 7.52
C GLU A 39 -5.11 5.48 6.52
N ARG A 40 -6.24 6.19 6.51
CA ARG A 40 -7.27 6.03 5.48
C ARG A 40 -6.84 6.76 4.21
N VAL A 41 -6.95 6.11 3.06
CA VAL A 41 -6.58 6.71 1.78
C VAL A 41 -7.79 6.88 0.87
N ALA A 42 -7.76 7.89 0.01
CA ALA A 42 -8.82 8.14 -0.98
C ALA A 42 -8.71 7.20 -2.18
N GLU A 43 -7.51 6.67 -2.43
CA GLU A 43 -7.25 5.74 -3.51
C GLU A 43 -6.09 4.79 -3.19
N ALA A 44 -6.17 3.56 -3.69
CA ALA A 44 -5.06 2.65 -3.77
C ALA A 44 -4.17 3.02 -4.97
N THR A 45 -2.89 3.30 -4.71
CA THR A 45 -1.95 3.78 -5.73
C THR A 45 -1.07 2.68 -6.32
N LYS A 46 -0.80 1.60 -5.57
CA LYS A 46 0.09 0.50 -5.98
C LYS A 46 -0.66 -0.72 -6.56
N HIS A 47 -1.97 -0.79 -6.35
CA HIS A 47 -2.84 -1.91 -6.75
C HIS A 47 -4.28 -1.40 -7.00
N PRO A 48 -5.14 -2.16 -7.71
CA PRO A 48 -6.58 -1.87 -7.78
C PRO A 48 -7.26 -2.00 -6.42
N ASP A 49 -8.48 -1.48 -6.29
CA ASP A 49 -9.32 -1.69 -5.11
C ASP A 49 -9.40 -3.19 -4.75
N LEU A 50 -9.28 -3.49 -3.45
CA LEU A 50 -9.50 -4.83 -2.92
C LEU A 50 -10.98 -5.04 -2.58
N PRO A 51 -11.54 -6.25 -2.75
CA PRO A 51 -10.90 -7.46 -3.29
C PRO A 51 -10.65 -7.40 -4.81
N VAL A 52 -9.60 -8.09 -5.28
CA VAL A 52 -9.10 -8.00 -6.67
C VAL A 52 -9.98 -8.67 -7.73
N ASP A 53 -11.02 -9.42 -7.34
CA ASP A 53 -11.86 -10.22 -8.23
C ASP A 53 -12.47 -9.40 -9.38
N ARG A 54 -12.92 -8.18 -9.06
CA ARG A 54 -13.42 -7.22 -10.05
C ARG A 54 -12.36 -6.92 -11.11
N TYR A 55 -11.14 -6.63 -10.67
CA TYR A 55 -10.02 -6.32 -11.55
C TYR A 55 -9.65 -7.53 -12.42
N LEU A 56 -9.57 -8.72 -11.82
CA LEU A 56 -9.29 -9.98 -12.53
C LEU A 56 -10.42 -10.40 -13.48
N SER A 57 -11.62 -9.82 -13.36
CA SER A 57 -12.72 -10.00 -14.31
C SER A 57 -12.69 -9.00 -15.48
N GLY A 58 -11.66 -8.15 -15.58
CA GLY A 58 -11.51 -7.16 -16.65
C GLY A 58 -12.13 -5.79 -16.36
N ARG A 59 -12.63 -5.56 -15.13
CA ARG A 59 -13.13 -4.24 -14.70
C ARG A 59 -11.99 -3.46 -14.07
N LEU A 60 -11.17 -2.85 -14.93
CA LEU A 60 -9.86 -2.32 -14.56
C LEU A 60 -9.90 -1.00 -13.77
N GLY A 61 -10.98 -0.22 -13.87
CA GLY A 61 -11.06 1.11 -13.28
C GLY A 61 -10.05 2.08 -13.91
N ILE A 62 -9.53 3.02 -13.11
CA ILE A 62 -8.46 3.93 -13.54
C ILE A 62 -7.10 3.27 -13.32
N LEU A 63 -6.39 2.98 -14.41
CA LEU A 63 -5.02 2.48 -14.37
C LEU A 63 -4.03 3.60 -14.03
N ARG A 64 -3.07 3.30 -13.15
CA ARG A 64 -2.10 4.27 -12.65
C ARG A 64 -0.66 3.86 -12.98
N PRO A 65 0.26 4.82 -13.19
CA PRO A 65 1.68 4.54 -13.40
C PRO A 65 2.34 3.75 -12.26
N THR A 66 1.84 3.91 -11.05
CA THR A 66 2.36 3.31 -9.82
C THR A 66 1.85 1.89 -9.56
N PHE A 67 0.95 1.36 -10.39
CA PHE A 67 0.48 -0.02 -10.24
C PHE A 67 1.64 -1.01 -10.38
N ALA A 68 1.68 -2.00 -9.49
CA ALA A 68 2.64 -3.09 -9.59
C ALA A 68 2.48 -3.82 -10.94
N ARG A 69 3.61 -4.28 -11.48
CA ARG A 69 3.71 -4.87 -12.83
C ARG A 69 2.74 -6.05 -13.02
N SER A 70 2.44 -6.79 -11.96
CA SER A 70 1.44 -7.89 -12.00
C SER A 70 0.03 -7.40 -12.38
N TYR A 71 -0.39 -6.23 -11.89
CA TYR A 71 -1.67 -5.65 -12.26
C TYR A 71 -1.62 -5.10 -13.68
N LEU A 72 -0.51 -4.45 -14.07
CA LEU A 72 -0.33 -3.91 -15.42
C LEU A 72 -0.38 -5.01 -16.50
N VAL A 73 0.23 -6.17 -16.28
CA VAL A 73 0.16 -7.30 -17.23
C VAL A 73 -1.28 -7.80 -17.43
N VAL A 74 -2.06 -7.90 -16.35
CA VAL A 74 -3.49 -8.26 -16.42
C VAL A 74 -4.27 -7.18 -17.18
N ALA A 75 -4.02 -5.90 -16.91
CA ALA A 75 -4.64 -4.80 -17.64
C ALA A 75 -4.33 -4.85 -19.13
N HIS A 76 -3.05 -4.99 -19.50
CA HIS A 76 -2.62 -5.10 -20.88
C HIS A 76 -3.38 -6.20 -21.61
N ARG A 77 -3.52 -7.37 -21.00
CA ARG A 77 -4.27 -8.51 -21.58
C ARG A 77 -5.70 -8.14 -21.95
N TYR A 78 -6.44 -7.51 -21.03
CA TYR A 78 -7.82 -7.07 -21.28
C TYR A 78 -7.91 -5.94 -22.31
N LEU A 79 -6.98 -4.98 -22.26
CA LEU A 79 -6.90 -3.88 -23.23
C LEU A 79 -6.57 -4.39 -24.63
N SER A 80 -5.81 -5.47 -24.76
CA SER A 80 -5.52 -6.15 -26.04
C SER A 80 -6.67 -7.06 -26.52
N GLY A 81 -7.83 -7.06 -25.85
CA GLY A 81 -9.01 -7.83 -26.25
C GLY A 81 -9.02 -9.29 -25.81
N ASN A 82 -8.07 -9.72 -24.98
CA ASN A 82 -8.05 -11.07 -24.41
C ASN A 82 -8.82 -11.12 -23.09
N THR A 83 -9.17 -12.33 -22.65
CA THR A 83 -9.81 -12.57 -21.34
C THR A 83 -9.01 -13.57 -20.51
N LEU A 84 -9.33 -13.65 -19.22
CA LEU A 84 -8.87 -14.72 -18.33
C LEU A 84 -9.99 -15.75 -18.16
N SER A 85 -9.65 -17.03 -18.31
CA SER A 85 -10.47 -18.18 -17.89
C SER A 85 -10.65 -18.20 -16.37
N ALA A 86 -11.58 -19.02 -15.87
CA ALA A 86 -11.82 -19.15 -14.43
C ALA A 86 -10.56 -19.63 -13.70
N GLU A 87 -9.86 -20.59 -14.29
CA GLU A 87 -8.60 -21.17 -13.80
C GLU A 87 -7.47 -20.13 -13.78
N ALA A 88 -7.38 -19.30 -14.83
CA ALA A 88 -6.38 -18.23 -14.89
C ALA A 88 -6.65 -17.12 -13.85
N ARG A 89 -7.92 -16.76 -13.63
CA ARG A 89 -8.31 -15.82 -12.57
C ARG A 89 -7.98 -16.37 -11.19
N ALA A 90 -8.33 -17.63 -10.92
CA ALA A 90 -8.01 -18.28 -9.65
C ALA A 90 -6.49 -18.31 -9.39
N SER A 91 -5.71 -18.68 -10.42
CA SER A 91 -4.24 -18.70 -10.34
C SER A 91 -3.64 -17.30 -10.10
N ALA A 92 -4.16 -16.26 -10.74
CA ALA A 92 -3.73 -14.87 -10.47
C ALA A 92 -4.13 -14.40 -9.07
N ALA A 93 -5.35 -14.69 -8.63
CA ALA A 93 -5.85 -14.32 -7.32
C ALA A 93 -4.98 -14.92 -6.20
N GLN A 94 -4.60 -16.19 -6.32
CA GLN A 94 -3.68 -16.87 -5.39
C GLN A 94 -2.32 -16.17 -5.31
N LEU A 95 -1.71 -15.81 -6.44
CA LEU A 95 -0.44 -15.06 -6.45
C LEU A 95 -0.58 -13.70 -5.75
N LEU A 96 -1.61 -12.93 -6.10
CA LEU A 96 -1.80 -11.57 -5.61
C LEU A 96 -2.10 -11.56 -4.12
N ALA A 97 -2.93 -12.50 -3.65
CA ALA A 97 -3.17 -12.74 -2.23
C ALA A 97 -1.85 -12.99 -1.48
N ALA A 98 -1.03 -13.94 -1.95
CA ALA A 98 0.25 -14.26 -1.32
C ALA A 98 1.21 -13.05 -1.23
N ARG A 99 1.14 -12.11 -2.19
CA ARG A 99 1.98 -10.89 -2.20
C ARG A 99 1.46 -9.78 -1.29
N LEU A 100 0.15 -9.69 -1.10
CA LEU A 100 -0.48 -8.64 -0.29
C LEU A 100 -0.43 -8.97 1.20
N ASN A 101 -0.22 -10.23 1.61
CA ASN A 101 -0.20 -10.62 3.03
C ASN A 101 -1.44 -10.13 3.82
N THR A 102 -2.60 -10.01 3.16
CA THR A 102 -3.84 -9.46 3.74
C THR A 102 -4.67 -10.53 4.45
N VAL A 103 -5.65 -10.11 5.26
CA VAL A 103 -6.69 -11.02 5.79
C VAL A 103 -7.52 -11.63 4.64
N GLU A 104 -7.68 -10.90 3.54
CA GLU A 104 -8.22 -11.44 2.29
C GLU A 104 -7.27 -12.42 1.62
N ALA A 105 -5.94 -12.28 1.80
CA ALA A 105 -5.05 -13.38 1.49
C ALA A 105 -5.48 -14.58 2.30
N ALA A 106 -5.68 -14.50 3.62
CA ALA A 106 -6.19 -15.63 4.40
C ALA A 106 -7.60 -16.15 4.00
N GLN A 107 -8.41 -15.41 3.23
CA GLN A 107 -9.75 -15.82 2.77
C GLN A 107 -9.82 -16.28 1.29
N VAL A 108 -9.08 -15.62 0.40
CA VAL A 108 -8.90 -15.94 -1.03
C VAL A 108 -7.82 -17.02 -1.20
N THR A 109 -6.85 -17.06 -0.28
CA THR A 109 -6.14 -18.29 0.03
C THR A 109 -7.12 -19.26 0.70
N GLN A 110 -7.94 -19.89 -0.12
CA GLN A 110 -7.94 -21.35 -0.12
C GLN A 110 -6.58 -21.89 -0.64
N VAL A 111 -5.48 -21.27 -0.22
CA VAL A 111 -4.27 -22.02 0.08
C VAL A 111 -4.60 -22.53 1.47
N PRO A 112 -5.02 -23.78 1.60
CA PRO A 112 -5.49 -24.26 2.87
C PRO A 112 -4.37 -24.10 3.93
N PRO A 113 -4.71 -23.93 5.22
CA PRO A 113 -3.75 -23.64 6.29
C PRO A 113 -2.50 -24.54 6.28
N GLU A 114 -2.62 -25.75 5.74
CA GLU A 114 -1.53 -26.69 5.47
C GLU A 114 -0.32 -26.20 4.64
N ASP A 115 -0.38 -25.06 3.94
CA ASP A 115 0.80 -24.48 3.27
C ASP A 115 1.59 -23.49 4.13
N LEU A 116 0.92 -22.87 5.10
CA LEU A 116 1.57 -22.07 6.15
C LEU A 116 2.02 -22.97 7.32
N ASP A 117 1.39 -24.14 7.48
CA ASP A 117 1.59 -25.10 8.56
C ASP A 117 2.27 -26.41 8.13
N ALA A 118 3.11 -26.43 7.08
CA ALA A 118 3.75 -27.67 6.63
C ALA A 118 4.68 -28.31 7.68
N VAL A 119 5.39 -27.48 8.48
CA VAL A 119 6.20 -27.97 9.62
C VAL A 119 5.30 -28.48 10.76
N PRO A 120 4.29 -27.71 11.24
CA PRO A 120 3.27 -28.22 12.18
C PRO A 120 2.57 -29.51 11.73
N LEU A 121 2.27 -29.66 10.44
CA LEU A 121 1.68 -30.88 9.87
C LEU A 121 2.58 -32.09 10.10
N TRP A 122 3.87 -31.97 9.77
CA TRP A 122 4.83 -33.05 10.02
C TRP A 122 4.97 -33.33 11.53
N ASP A 123 5.04 -32.28 12.35
CA ASP A 123 5.15 -32.42 13.81
C ASP A 123 3.95 -33.15 14.43
N LYS A 124 2.74 -32.93 13.91
CA LYS A 124 1.55 -33.67 14.29
C LYS A 124 1.66 -35.16 13.94
N GLU A 125 2.03 -35.47 12.70
CA GLU A 125 2.06 -36.85 12.21
C GLU A 125 3.18 -37.68 12.87
N ARG A 126 4.38 -37.13 13.05
CA ARG A 126 5.47 -37.82 13.76
C ARG A 126 5.13 -38.07 15.23
N THR A 127 4.48 -37.11 15.91
CA THR A 127 4.13 -37.25 17.34
C THR A 127 3.13 -38.40 17.54
N ARG A 128 2.21 -38.60 16.59
CA ARG A 128 1.25 -39.71 16.60
C ARG A 128 1.93 -41.08 16.54
N VAL A 129 3.06 -41.18 15.83
CA VAL A 129 3.81 -42.45 15.67
C VAL A 129 4.87 -42.64 16.75
N LEU A 130 5.54 -41.59 17.21
CA LEU A 130 6.62 -41.72 18.21
C LEU A 130 6.13 -41.55 19.65
N GLY A 131 4.95 -40.97 19.87
CA GLY A 131 4.44 -40.66 21.21
C GLY A 131 5.14 -39.48 21.90
N THR A 132 6.17 -38.92 21.29
CA THR A 132 6.94 -37.77 21.80
C THR A 132 6.96 -36.66 20.77
N LYS A 133 6.85 -35.41 21.23
CA LYS A 133 7.18 -34.24 20.41
C LYS A 133 8.67 -34.29 20.10
N GLY A 134 9.03 -34.14 18.84
CA GLY A 134 10.43 -34.03 18.47
C GLY A 134 10.91 -32.58 18.34
N ALA A 135 12.18 -32.41 18.00
CA ALA A 135 12.79 -31.09 17.86
C ALA A 135 12.09 -30.28 16.76
N THR A 136 11.83 -29.00 17.04
CA THR A 136 11.37 -28.01 16.06
C THR A 136 12.47 -27.80 15.02
N VAL A 137 12.12 -27.85 13.75
CA VAL A 137 13.04 -27.68 12.62
C VAL A 137 12.82 -26.30 12.02
N ASN A 138 13.89 -25.50 11.86
CA ASN A 138 13.81 -24.27 11.09
C ASN A 138 14.09 -24.58 9.61
N ALA A 139 13.12 -24.29 8.74
CA ALA A 139 13.19 -24.61 7.32
C ALA A 139 14.04 -23.63 6.50
N SER A 140 14.36 -22.46 7.06
CA SER A 140 15.14 -21.40 6.44
C SER A 140 16.54 -21.32 7.05
N VAL A 141 17.57 -21.35 6.19
CA VAL A 141 18.98 -21.30 6.59
C VAL A 141 19.61 -20.04 6.01
N TYR A 142 20.48 -19.39 6.79
CA TYR A 142 21.23 -18.20 6.37
C TYR A 142 22.65 -18.57 5.93
N ARG A 143 23.05 -18.21 4.70
CA ARG A 143 24.42 -18.42 4.20
C ARG A 143 24.80 -17.39 3.13
N ASN A 144 26.07 -16.99 3.07
CA ASN A 144 26.61 -16.03 2.07
C ASN A 144 25.78 -14.74 1.97
N HIS A 145 25.44 -14.16 3.11
CA HIS A 145 24.62 -12.95 3.22
C HIS A 145 23.19 -13.06 2.65
N ALA A 146 22.69 -14.28 2.40
CA ALA A 146 21.33 -14.53 1.91
C ALA A 146 20.62 -15.65 2.71
N SER A 147 19.35 -15.46 3.02
CA SER A 147 18.49 -16.54 3.53
C SER A 147 17.94 -17.35 2.37
N TYR A 148 18.02 -18.68 2.42
CA TYR A 148 17.30 -19.55 1.50
C TYR A 148 16.54 -20.64 2.24
N THR A 149 15.40 -21.04 1.68
CA THR A 149 14.64 -22.18 2.19
C THR A 149 15.38 -23.47 1.86
N SER A 150 15.92 -24.13 2.89
CA SER A 150 16.63 -25.40 2.75
C SER A 150 15.62 -26.53 2.52
N CYS A 151 14.56 -26.62 3.33
CA CYS A 151 13.45 -27.56 3.17
C CYS A 151 12.17 -26.83 2.81
N GLY A 152 11.68 -27.01 1.58
CA GLY A 152 10.39 -26.44 1.17
C GLY A 152 9.21 -27.17 1.82
N ALA A 153 8.06 -26.48 1.91
CA ALA A 153 6.81 -27.05 2.45
C ALA A 153 6.43 -28.40 1.81
N ASP A 154 6.67 -28.56 0.51
CA ASP A 154 6.42 -29.79 -0.24
C ASP A 154 7.17 -31.00 0.32
N ALA A 155 8.36 -30.81 0.92
CA ALA A 155 9.12 -31.90 1.53
C ALA A 155 8.43 -32.45 2.79
N PHE A 156 7.85 -31.57 3.61
CA PHE A 156 7.11 -31.94 4.80
C PHE A 156 5.78 -32.62 4.45
N ARG A 157 5.05 -32.11 3.44
CA ARG A 157 3.82 -32.77 2.94
C ARG A 157 4.11 -34.15 2.35
N ALA A 158 5.15 -34.27 1.52
CA ALA A 158 5.55 -35.56 0.97
C ALA A 158 5.93 -36.57 2.06
N ALA A 159 6.60 -36.12 3.13
CA ALA A 159 6.89 -36.97 4.30
C ALA A 159 5.61 -37.41 5.02
N ALA A 160 4.68 -36.49 5.27
CA ALA A 160 3.40 -36.80 5.92
C ALA A 160 2.55 -37.79 5.10
N ASP A 161 2.45 -37.57 3.79
CA ASP A 161 1.71 -38.45 2.88
C ASP A 161 2.34 -39.84 2.78
N THR A 162 3.68 -39.88 2.75
CA THR A 162 4.41 -41.15 2.74
C THR A 162 4.20 -41.91 4.03
N LEU A 163 4.24 -41.25 5.19
CA LEU A 163 3.97 -41.88 6.48
C LEU A 163 2.60 -42.55 6.48
N LYS A 164 1.56 -41.82 6.08
CA LYS A 164 0.18 -42.35 5.97
C LYS A 164 0.09 -43.54 5.00
N ALA A 165 0.87 -43.52 3.92
CA ALA A 165 0.93 -44.67 3.00
C ALA A 165 1.61 -45.88 3.64
N ARG A 166 2.71 -45.68 4.38
CA ARG A 166 3.47 -46.76 5.03
C ARG A 166 2.76 -47.38 6.21
N GLU A 167 1.86 -46.66 6.87
CA GLU A 167 1.02 -47.21 7.95
C GLU A 167 0.18 -48.41 7.54
N LYS A 168 -0.09 -48.53 6.24
CA LYS A 168 -0.84 -49.66 5.69
C LYS A 168 0.01 -50.92 5.49
N THR A 169 1.34 -50.79 5.49
CA THR A 169 2.26 -51.87 5.10
C THR A 169 3.34 -52.18 6.14
N TYR A 170 3.73 -51.23 6.97
CA TYR A 170 4.79 -51.39 7.96
C TYR A 170 4.26 -51.79 9.32
N THR A 171 5.05 -52.59 10.03
CA THR A 171 4.87 -52.81 11.47
C THR A 171 5.18 -51.54 12.25
N ARG A 172 4.70 -51.47 13.50
CA ARG A 172 4.96 -50.31 14.38
C ARG A 172 6.46 -49.99 14.53
N PRO A 173 7.36 -50.96 14.79
CA PRO A 173 8.80 -50.67 14.87
C PRO A 173 9.41 -50.17 13.55
N GLU A 174 8.93 -50.65 12.40
CA GLU A 174 9.38 -50.15 11.09
C GLU A 174 8.92 -48.71 10.85
N LEU A 175 7.69 -48.36 11.23
CA LEU A 175 7.19 -46.99 11.17
C LEU A 175 8.01 -46.05 12.06
N GLU A 176 8.29 -46.44 13.30
CA GLU A 176 9.09 -45.64 14.23
C GLU A 176 10.49 -45.39 13.66
N ARG A 177 11.16 -46.43 13.13
CA ARG A 177 12.47 -46.28 12.47
C ARG A 177 12.41 -45.41 11.21
N TRP A 178 11.32 -45.47 10.45
CA TRP A 178 11.14 -44.65 9.26
C TRP A 178 10.99 -43.17 9.64
N VAL A 179 10.16 -42.87 10.65
CA VAL A 179 9.95 -41.49 11.15
C VAL A 179 11.24 -40.93 11.74
N GLN A 180 11.97 -41.70 12.54
CA GLN A 180 13.26 -41.28 13.10
C GLN A 180 14.27 -40.91 12.01
N ALA A 181 14.33 -41.67 10.92
CA ALA A 181 15.19 -41.35 9.79
C ALA A 181 14.71 -40.10 9.04
N GLN A 182 13.40 -39.92 8.86
CA GLN A 182 12.87 -38.72 8.24
C GLN A 182 13.15 -37.46 9.10
N ASP A 183 13.08 -37.60 10.43
CA ASP A 183 13.46 -36.54 11.36
C ASP A 183 14.94 -36.19 11.26
N ALA A 184 15.82 -37.19 11.10
CA ALA A 184 17.24 -36.94 10.86
C ALA A 184 17.47 -36.16 9.55
N VAL A 185 16.71 -36.44 8.47
CA VAL A 185 16.75 -35.65 7.24
C VAL A 185 16.40 -34.17 7.50
N PHE A 186 15.32 -33.91 8.26
CA PHE A 186 14.91 -32.55 8.55
C PHE A 186 15.84 -31.85 9.55
N GLN A 187 16.49 -32.57 10.47
CA GLN A 187 17.53 -32.00 11.33
C GLN A 187 18.76 -31.58 10.54
N VAL A 188 19.19 -32.36 9.55
CA VAL A 188 20.26 -31.96 8.61
C VAL A 188 19.87 -30.67 7.87
N CYS A 189 18.59 -30.50 7.58
CA CYS A 189 18.10 -29.32 6.88
C CYS A 189 18.24 -28.01 7.66
N ASP A 190 18.00 -28.05 8.97
CA ASP A 190 18.22 -26.94 9.90
C ASP A 190 19.72 -26.77 10.22
N LYS A 191 20.38 -27.90 10.49
CA LYS A 191 21.79 -27.96 10.88
C LYS A 191 22.53 -28.99 10.02
N PRO A 192 23.21 -28.57 8.92
CA PRO A 192 23.88 -29.47 7.97
C PRO A 192 24.87 -30.46 8.60
N ALA A 193 25.43 -30.16 9.76
CA ALA A 193 26.33 -31.04 10.51
C ALA A 193 25.62 -32.13 11.35
N SER A 194 24.28 -32.19 11.34
CA SER A 194 23.52 -33.19 12.10
C SER A 194 23.74 -34.61 11.56
N PRO A 195 23.56 -35.65 12.40
CA PRO A 195 23.66 -37.04 11.95
C PRO A 195 22.65 -37.35 10.83
N ALA A 196 23.14 -37.90 9.72
CA ALA A 196 22.31 -38.35 8.61
C ALA A 196 21.73 -39.77 8.86
N PRO A 197 20.63 -40.15 8.20
CA PRO A 197 20.14 -41.52 8.22
C PRO A 197 21.19 -42.53 7.76
N VAL A 198 21.21 -43.71 8.39
CA VAL A 198 22.13 -44.81 8.05
C VAL A 198 21.44 -45.86 7.18
N ALA A 199 22.22 -46.58 6.36
CA ALA A 199 21.69 -47.65 5.52
C ALA A 199 21.05 -48.78 6.34
N LEU A 200 19.98 -49.37 5.80
CA LEU A 200 19.35 -50.56 6.36
C LEU A 200 20.06 -51.84 5.92
N ALA A 201 19.87 -52.93 6.67
CA ALA A 201 20.53 -54.20 6.38
C ALA A 201 19.92 -54.87 5.15
N ALA A 202 20.69 -55.75 4.50
CA ALA A 202 20.22 -56.50 3.33
C ALA A 202 19.01 -57.41 3.63
N GLY A 203 18.80 -57.77 4.90
CA GLY A 203 17.66 -58.56 5.37
C GLY A 203 16.35 -57.78 5.57
N ASP A 204 16.38 -56.43 5.57
CA ASP A 204 15.16 -55.63 5.71
C ASP A 204 14.24 -55.75 4.48
N SER A 205 13.01 -55.22 4.53
CA SER A 205 12.12 -55.27 3.38
C SER A 205 12.64 -54.39 2.22
N LYS A 206 12.34 -54.77 0.97
CA LYS A 206 12.73 -53.97 -0.22
C LYS A 206 12.19 -52.54 -0.14
N LEU A 207 10.95 -52.38 0.34
CA LEU A 207 10.31 -51.07 0.49
C LEU A 207 11.01 -50.22 1.56
N ALA A 208 11.37 -50.80 2.71
CA ALA A 208 12.08 -50.10 3.77
C ALA A 208 13.46 -49.62 3.31
N ARG A 209 14.19 -50.45 2.56
CA ARG A 209 15.46 -50.04 1.95
C ARG A 209 15.28 -48.91 0.95
N ALA A 210 14.30 -49.00 0.05
CA ALA A 210 14.03 -47.94 -0.93
C ALA A 210 13.67 -46.60 -0.27
N ASP A 211 12.89 -46.62 0.82
CA ASP A 211 12.61 -45.44 1.62
C ASP A 211 13.87 -44.88 2.29
N ARG A 212 14.71 -45.74 2.86
CA ARG A 212 15.95 -45.30 3.50
C ARG A 212 16.92 -44.70 2.49
N ASP A 213 17.05 -45.28 1.30
CA ASP A 213 17.91 -44.76 0.23
C ASP A 213 17.48 -43.35 -0.17
N TYR A 214 16.17 -43.11 -0.29
CA TYR A 214 15.62 -41.78 -0.54
C TYR A 214 15.93 -40.79 0.60
N GLN A 215 15.73 -41.20 1.86
CA GLN A 215 16.04 -40.37 3.02
C GLN A 215 17.53 -40.00 3.08
N MET A 216 18.43 -40.95 2.79
CA MET A 216 19.88 -40.70 2.72
C MET A 216 20.24 -39.74 1.59
N ALA A 217 19.63 -39.89 0.41
CA ALA A 217 19.85 -38.99 -0.72
C ALA A 217 19.37 -37.56 -0.41
N ALA A 218 18.21 -37.42 0.24
CA ALA A 218 17.68 -36.14 0.69
C ALA A 218 18.55 -35.50 1.77
N ALA A 219 19.04 -36.27 2.75
CA ALA A 219 19.98 -35.78 3.75
C ALA A 219 21.26 -35.24 3.09
N ALA A 220 21.83 -35.96 2.12
CA ALA A 220 23.00 -35.48 1.38
C ALA A 220 22.72 -34.15 0.65
N LEU A 221 21.53 -33.98 0.07
CA LEU A 221 21.13 -32.72 -0.59
C LEU A 221 21.03 -31.55 0.39
N TYR A 222 20.55 -31.79 1.61
CA TYR A 222 20.41 -30.78 2.65
C TYR A 222 21.72 -30.50 3.39
N ALA A 223 22.63 -31.46 3.45
CA ALA A 223 23.99 -31.32 3.98
C ALA A 223 24.97 -30.64 2.99
N ASP A 224 24.48 -30.14 1.86
CA ASP A 224 25.28 -29.56 0.76
C ASP A 224 26.27 -30.53 0.09
N HIS A 225 26.10 -31.83 0.31
CA HIS A 225 26.85 -32.87 -0.39
C HIS A 225 26.22 -33.14 -1.77
N PHE A 226 26.15 -32.11 -2.61
CA PHE A 226 25.34 -32.13 -3.83
C PHE A 226 25.76 -33.21 -4.84
N ALA A 227 27.05 -33.52 -4.93
CA ALA A 227 27.54 -34.59 -5.81
C ALA A 227 27.11 -35.99 -5.32
N ASP A 228 27.16 -36.23 -4.00
CA ASP A 228 26.68 -37.48 -3.39
C ASP A 228 25.15 -37.60 -3.55
N ALA A 229 24.43 -36.51 -3.27
CA ALA A 229 22.98 -36.44 -3.49
C ALA A 229 22.59 -36.76 -4.93
N GLU A 230 23.27 -36.14 -5.91
CA GLU A 230 23.05 -36.42 -7.34
C GLU A 230 23.26 -37.91 -7.65
N GLN A 231 24.38 -38.49 -7.21
CA GLN A 231 24.69 -39.90 -7.44
C GLN A 231 23.62 -40.82 -6.87
N ARG A 232 23.21 -40.59 -5.61
CA ARG A 232 22.18 -41.39 -4.93
C ARG A 232 20.81 -41.26 -5.61
N PHE A 233 20.39 -40.04 -5.96
CA PHE A 233 19.13 -39.84 -6.67
C PHE A 233 19.13 -40.46 -8.06
N ARG A 234 20.26 -40.41 -8.80
CA ARG A 234 20.38 -41.11 -10.08
C ARG A 234 20.28 -42.63 -9.92
N ALA A 235 20.82 -43.20 -8.84
CA ALA A 235 20.67 -44.64 -8.56
C ALA A 235 19.21 -45.01 -8.30
N ILE A 236 18.51 -44.25 -7.46
CA ILE A 236 17.07 -44.44 -7.18
C ILE A 236 16.22 -44.26 -8.45
N GLY A 237 16.53 -43.24 -9.27
CA GLY A 237 15.81 -42.95 -10.51
C GLY A 237 15.93 -44.04 -11.58
N LYS A 238 17.00 -44.86 -11.53
CA LYS A 238 17.19 -46.01 -12.43
C LYS A 238 16.41 -47.25 -11.98
N ASP A 239 16.10 -47.36 -10.69
CA ASP A 239 15.31 -48.46 -10.16
C ASP A 239 13.82 -48.27 -10.44
N LYS A 240 13.31 -48.99 -11.45
CA LYS A 240 11.89 -48.96 -11.84
C LYS A 240 10.95 -49.53 -10.77
N THR A 241 11.48 -50.25 -9.78
CA THR A 241 10.70 -50.83 -8.69
C THR A 241 10.63 -49.90 -7.46
N SER A 242 11.41 -48.83 -7.43
CA SER A 242 11.40 -47.88 -6.33
C SER A 242 10.16 -46.97 -6.39
N PRO A 243 9.42 -46.81 -5.28
CA PRO A 243 8.32 -45.84 -5.23
C PRO A 243 8.81 -44.39 -5.35
N TRP A 244 10.10 -44.14 -5.16
CA TRP A 244 10.73 -42.82 -5.22
C TRP A 244 11.29 -42.45 -6.59
N GLN A 245 11.19 -43.35 -7.57
CA GLN A 245 11.85 -43.20 -8.87
C GLN A 245 11.63 -41.81 -9.50
N ARG A 246 10.37 -41.38 -9.65
CA ARG A 246 10.05 -40.07 -10.26
C ARG A 246 10.55 -38.89 -9.42
N MET A 247 10.36 -38.94 -8.10
CA MET A 247 10.81 -37.88 -7.20
C MET A 247 12.34 -37.75 -7.23
N ALA A 248 13.06 -38.88 -7.19
CA ALA A 248 14.51 -38.90 -7.27
C ALA A 248 15.02 -38.27 -8.57
N ARG A 249 14.42 -38.61 -9.72
CA ARG A 249 14.75 -37.98 -11.01
C ARG A 249 14.55 -36.46 -10.98
N TYR A 250 13.46 -35.97 -10.39
CA TYR A 250 13.27 -34.53 -10.18
C TYR A 250 14.34 -33.92 -9.25
N LEU A 251 14.70 -34.61 -8.17
CA LEU A 251 15.68 -34.11 -7.19
C LEU A 251 17.11 -34.09 -7.74
N VAL A 252 17.44 -34.87 -8.77
CA VAL A 252 18.70 -34.72 -9.54
C VAL A 252 18.82 -33.29 -10.09
N VAL A 253 17.75 -32.74 -10.66
CA VAL A 253 17.76 -31.36 -11.19
C VAL A 253 18.04 -30.36 -10.07
N ARG A 254 17.42 -30.53 -8.90
CA ARG A 254 17.65 -29.67 -7.73
C ARG A 254 19.07 -29.81 -7.16
N ALA A 255 19.64 -31.01 -7.16
CA ALA A 255 21.02 -31.25 -6.72
C ALA A 255 22.03 -30.54 -7.64
N LEU A 256 21.88 -30.70 -8.96
CA LEU A 256 22.71 -30.00 -9.96
C LEU A 256 22.60 -28.48 -9.83
N ALA A 257 21.37 -27.99 -9.68
CA ALA A 257 21.11 -26.56 -9.52
C ALA A 257 21.74 -25.98 -8.26
N ARG A 258 21.54 -26.62 -7.10
CA ARG A 258 22.13 -26.17 -5.83
C ARG A 258 23.65 -26.22 -5.87
N LYS A 259 24.22 -27.28 -6.45
CA LYS A 259 25.67 -27.34 -6.71
C LYS A 259 26.14 -26.11 -7.46
N ALA A 260 25.43 -25.72 -8.52
CA ALA A 260 25.80 -24.60 -9.36
C ALA A 260 25.57 -23.22 -8.70
N THR A 261 24.65 -23.09 -7.74
CA THR A 261 24.37 -21.81 -7.07
C THR A 261 25.05 -21.63 -5.71
N LEU A 262 25.44 -22.71 -5.03
CA LEU A 262 25.91 -22.66 -3.64
C LEU A 262 27.36 -23.15 -3.45
N SER A 263 27.99 -23.77 -4.46
CA SER A 263 29.37 -24.28 -4.31
C SER A 263 30.45 -23.23 -4.56
N LEU A 264 30.10 -22.06 -5.11
CA LEU A 264 31.03 -20.97 -5.35
C LEU A 264 30.94 -19.95 -4.20
N PRO A 265 32.08 -19.47 -3.65
CA PRO A 265 32.08 -18.39 -2.67
C PRO A 265 31.41 -17.11 -3.20
N ASP A 266 31.68 -16.78 -4.47
CA ASP A 266 31.11 -15.64 -5.18
C ASP A 266 30.50 -16.08 -6.53
N GLY A 267 29.27 -15.64 -6.80
CA GLY A 267 28.60 -15.85 -8.08
C GLY A 267 27.95 -17.22 -8.27
N ILE A 268 27.58 -17.52 -9.52
CA ILE A 268 26.88 -18.75 -9.92
C ILE A 268 27.62 -19.46 -11.05
N ASP A 269 27.68 -20.79 -11.00
CA ASP A 269 28.21 -21.62 -12.08
C ASP A 269 27.15 -21.74 -13.20
N LYS A 270 27.28 -20.88 -14.22
CA LYS A 270 26.38 -20.90 -15.37
C LYS A 270 26.49 -22.19 -16.20
N ILE A 271 27.62 -22.90 -16.17
CA ILE A 271 27.78 -24.18 -16.88
C ILE A 271 26.97 -25.26 -16.15
N GLY A 272 27.13 -25.35 -14.83
CA GLY A 272 26.34 -26.24 -13.98
C GLY A 272 24.84 -25.97 -14.07
N LEU A 273 24.43 -24.70 -14.10
CA LEU A 273 23.02 -24.33 -14.29
C LEU A 273 22.48 -24.74 -15.67
N ARG A 274 23.28 -24.63 -16.73
CA ARG A 274 22.90 -25.15 -18.06
C ARG A 274 22.75 -26.66 -18.07
N ALA A 275 23.60 -27.39 -17.33
CA ALA A 275 23.47 -28.83 -17.19
C ALA A 275 22.19 -29.21 -16.43
N ALA A 276 21.87 -28.50 -15.34
CA ALA A 276 20.60 -28.68 -14.62
C ALA A 276 19.38 -28.37 -15.51
N LEU A 277 19.44 -27.30 -16.31
CA LEU A 277 18.38 -26.93 -17.24
C LEU A 277 18.16 -28.02 -18.29
N LYS A 278 19.24 -28.57 -18.86
CA LYS A 278 19.17 -29.69 -19.81
C LYS A 278 18.55 -30.94 -19.18
N GLU A 279 18.89 -31.27 -17.94
CA GLU A 279 18.26 -32.39 -17.22
C GLU A 279 16.75 -32.14 -17.05
N ALA A 280 16.34 -30.93 -16.68
CA ALA A 280 14.93 -30.57 -16.57
C ALA A 280 14.17 -30.71 -17.90
N ASP A 281 14.78 -30.26 -19.01
CA ASP A 281 14.22 -30.39 -20.36
C ASP A 281 14.01 -31.87 -20.75
N LEU A 282 14.98 -32.74 -20.45
CA LEU A 282 14.88 -34.17 -20.71
C LEU A 282 13.73 -34.82 -19.90
N LEU A 283 13.54 -34.42 -18.64
CA LEU A 283 12.45 -34.95 -17.82
C LEU A 283 11.08 -34.43 -18.24
N LEU A 284 10.98 -33.21 -18.77
CA LEU A 284 9.74 -32.67 -19.32
C LEU A 284 9.34 -33.34 -20.64
N ALA A 285 10.30 -33.84 -21.41
CA ALA A 285 10.04 -34.62 -22.63
C ALA A 285 9.62 -36.08 -22.34
N ASP A 286 9.86 -36.57 -21.12
CA ASP A 286 9.51 -37.93 -20.73
C ASP A 286 8.05 -38.03 -20.23
N ALA A 287 7.26 -38.85 -20.90
CA ALA A 287 5.86 -39.11 -20.54
C ALA A 287 5.71 -39.77 -19.15
N ASP A 288 6.68 -40.58 -18.72
CA ASP A 288 6.65 -41.23 -17.39
C ASP A 288 6.78 -40.22 -16.24
N MET A 289 7.24 -39.00 -16.55
CA MET A 289 7.40 -37.90 -15.62
C MET A 289 6.20 -36.94 -15.61
N ALA A 290 5.11 -37.23 -16.32
CA ALA A 290 3.91 -36.39 -16.39
C ALA A 290 3.42 -35.89 -15.00
N PRO A 291 3.37 -36.70 -13.93
CA PRO A 291 2.99 -36.22 -12.60
C PRO A 291 3.92 -35.14 -12.01
N MET A 292 5.17 -35.10 -12.45
CA MET A 292 6.18 -34.14 -11.99
C MET A 292 6.31 -32.92 -12.91
N HIS A 293 5.70 -32.93 -14.09
CA HIS A 293 5.80 -31.83 -15.08
C HIS A 293 5.45 -30.45 -14.50
N PRO A 294 4.43 -30.27 -13.63
CA PRO A 294 4.16 -28.96 -13.05
C PRO A 294 5.32 -28.43 -12.17
N ALA A 295 5.89 -29.27 -11.32
CA ALA A 295 7.02 -28.90 -10.45
C ALA A 295 8.31 -28.70 -11.26
N LEU A 296 8.56 -29.57 -12.24
CA LEU A 296 9.68 -29.45 -13.18
C LEU A 296 9.58 -28.16 -14.00
N GLY A 297 8.41 -27.81 -14.51
CA GLY A 297 8.18 -26.60 -15.29
C GLY A 297 8.54 -25.34 -14.50
N ARG A 298 8.06 -25.22 -13.25
CA ARG A 298 8.42 -24.10 -12.36
C ARG A 298 9.92 -24.02 -12.12
N TYR A 299 10.55 -25.15 -11.81
CA TYR A 299 11.98 -25.19 -11.52
C TYR A 299 12.84 -24.89 -12.76
N ARG A 300 12.41 -25.37 -13.93
CA ARG A 300 13.00 -25.07 -15.23
C ARG A 300 12.92 -23.57 -15.54
N SER A 301 11.77 -22.91 -15.32
CA SER A 301 11.65 -21.45 -15.49
C SER A 301 12.66 -20.69 -14.63
N TRP A 302 12.80 -21.08 -13.35
CA TRP A 302 13.81 -20.49 -12.46
C TRP A 302 15.23 -20.72 -12.97
N LEU A 303 15.58 -21.95 -13.41
CA LEU A 303 16.89 -22.24 -14.00
C LEU A 303 17.16 -21.39 -15.25
N ARG A 304 16.17 -21.27 -16.15
CA ARG A 304 16.26 -20.46 -17.37
C ARG A 304 16.55 -19.00 -17.02
N SER A 305 15.89 -18.44 -16.00
CA SER A 305 16.13 -17.06 -15.54
C SER A 305 17.56 -16.79 -15.10
N LYS A 306 18.23 -17.78 -14.48
CA LYS A 306 19.61 -17.65 -14.00
C LYS A 306 20.64 -17.84 -15.11
N VAL A 307 20.32 -18.67 -16.12
CA VAL A 307 21.20 -18.91 -17.27
C VAL A 307 21.13 -17.78 -18.28
N ASP A 308 19.92 -17.33 -18.62
CA ASP A 308 19.62 -16.38 -19.70
C ASP A 308 18.32 -15.63 -19.39
N GLY A 309 18.42 -14.58 -18.56
CA GLY A 309 17.25 -13.80 -18.13
C GLY A 309 16.50 -13.13 -19.28
N SER A 310 17.20 -12.64 -20.31
CA SER A 310 16.55 -12.02 -21.48
C SER A 310 15.79 -13.06 -22.30
N GLY A 311 16.33 -14.27 -22.48
CA GLY A 311 15.63 -15.37 -23.13
C GLY A 311 14.45 -15.86 -22.30
N ALA A 312 14.61 -15.98 -20.98
CA ALA A 312 13.52 -16.33 -20.07
C ALA A 312 12.36 -15.34 -20.16
N LEU A 313 12.66 -14.03 -20.19
CA LEU A 313 11.63 -13.00 -20.33
C LEU A 313 10.89 -13.12 -21.67
N ALA A 314 11.63 -13.34 -22.77
CA ALA A 314 11.03 -13.55 -24.09
C ALA A 314 10.11 -14.78 -24.11
N ASP A 315 10.54 -15.90 -23.52
CA ASP A 315 9.74 -17.12 -23.40
C ASP A 315 8.46 -16.85 -22.57
N THR A 316 8.59 -16.17 -21.42
CA THR A 316 7.45 -15.83 -20.55
C THR A 316 6.44 -14.90 -21.24
N VAL A 317 6.92 -13.86 -21.94
CA VAL A 317 6.05 -12.94 -22.69
C VAL A 317 5.32 -13.67 -23.81
N ALA A 318 6.01 -14.55 -24.56
CA ALA A 318 5.39 -15.35 -25.61
C ALA A 318 4.27 -16.26 -25.05
N GLU A 319 4.49 -16.88 -23.89
CA GLU A 319 3.46 -17.68 -23.22
C GLU A 319 2.28 -16.81 -22.72
N LEU A 320 2.55 -15.64 -22.14
CA LEU A 320 1.52 -14.68 -21.70
C LEU A 320 0.68 -14.14 -22.86
N GLY A 321 1.26 -14.05 -24.06
CA GLY A 321 0.58 -13.64 -25.29
C GLY A 321 -0.45 -14.64 -25.83
N LYS A 322 -0.46 -15.90 -25.34
CA LYS A 322 -1.43 -16.91 -25.78
C LYS A 322 -2.87 -16.59 -25.32
N PRO A 323 -3.90 -17.12 -26.02
CA PRO A 323 -5.31 -16.86 -25.69
C PRO A 323 -5.75 -17.37 -24.31
N ASP A 324 -5.11 -18.41 -23.77
CA ASP A 324 -5.35 -18.89 -22.42
C ASP A 324 -4.12 -19.66 -21.90
N GLN A 325 -3.84 -19.53 -20.61
CA GLN A 325 -2.79 -20.24 -19.88
C GLN A 325 -3.37 -21.13 -18.77
N GLY A 326 -4.69 -21.05 -18.53
CA GLY A 326 -5.40 -21.74 -17.47
C GLY A 326 -4.68 -21.61 -16.12
N PRO A 327 -4.42 -22.72 -15.41
CA PRO A 327 -3.84 -22.69 -14.06
C PRO A 327 -2.40 -22.16 -14.01
N ARG A 328 -1.71 -22.01 -15.16
CA ARG A 328 -0.33 -21.50 -15.19
C ARG A 328 -0.23 -19.98 -15.20
N PHE A 329 -1.33 -19.26 -15.39
CA PHE A 329 -1.29 -17.80 -15.58
C PHE A 329 -0.64 -17.07 -14.40
N GLY A 330 -0.98 -17.43 -13.15
CA GLY A 330 -0.38 -16.86 -11.95
C GLY A 330 1.14 -17.10 -11.89
N GLN A 331 1.62 -18.30 -12.24
CA GLN A 331 3.06 -18.56 -12.29
C GLN A 331 3.76 -17.68 -13.34
N LEU A 332 3.20 -17.55 -14.55
CA LEU A 332 3.78 -16.71 -15.60
C LEU A 332 3.80 -15.23 -15.20
N LEU A 333 2.79 -14.78 -14.47
CA LEU A 333 2.74 -13.44 -13.89
C LEU A 333 3.85 -13.23 -12.85
N ALA A 334 4.07 -14.23 -12.00
CA ALA A 334 5.17 -14.21 -11.03
C ALA A 334 6.54 -14.18 -11.72
N ASP A 335 6.74 -15.03 -12.74
CA ASP A 335 7.98 -15.10 -13.51
C ASP A 335 8.27 -13.79 -14.24
N TYR A 336 7.28 -13.21 -14.92
CA TYR A 336 7.43 -11.93 -15.62
C TYR A 336 7.86 -10.82 -14.66
N THR A 337 7.14 -10.67 -13.54
CA THR A 337 7.46 -9.63 -12.55
C THR A 337 8.84 -9.85 -11.96
N LEU A 338 9.19 -11.07 -11.55
CA LEU A 338 10.54 -11.38 -11.05
C LEU A 338 11.64 -11.02 -12.05
N LEU A 339 11.47 -11.37 -13.33
CA LEU A 339 12.46 -11.12 -14.38
C LEU A 339 12.67 -9.63 -14.65
N VAL A 340 11.59 -8.85 -14.70
CA VAL A 340 11.67 -7.40 -14.89
C VAL A 340 12.21 -6.70 -13.64
N ASP A 341 11.78 -7.12 -12.45
CA ASP A 341 12.26 -6.55 -11.17
C ASP A 341 13.74 -6.84 -10.92
N SER A 342 14.24 -7.99 -11.40
CA SER A 342 15.65 -8.38 -11.27
C SER A 342 16.60 -7.65 -12.22
N ASP A 343 16.09 -7.09 -13.32
CA ASP A 343 16.88 -6.32 -14.30
C ASP A 343 16.01 -5.21 -14.94
N GLU A 344 15.82 -4.10 -14.23
CA GLU A 344 14.94 -3.02 -14.72
C GLU A 344 15.40 -2.39 -16.05
N LYS A 345 16.65 -2.63 -16.48
CA LYS A 345 17.16 -2.14 -17.77
C LYS A 345 16.37 -2.68 -18.96
N VAL A 346 15.65 -3.80 -18.79
CA VAL A 346 14.74 -4.31 -19.81
C VAL A 346 13.60 -3.33 -20.14
N LEU A 347 13.25 -2.44 -19.20
CA LEU A 347 12.26 -1.37 -19.42
C LEU A 347 12.83 -0.20 -20.21
N ASP A 348 14.15 0.03 -20.18
CA ASP A 348 14.80 1.10 -20.94
C ASP A 348 14.93 0.73 -22.44
N ALA A 349 15.05 -0.57 -22.74
CA ALA A 349 15.16 -1.10 -24.10
C ALA A 349 14.26 -2.34 -24.34
N PRO A 350 12.93 -2.19 -24.29
CA PRO A 350 12.00 -3.30 -24.36
C PRO A 350 11.95 -3.94 -25.76
N LYS A 351 12.10 -5.27 -25.79
CA LYS A 351 12.16 -6.08 -27.02
C LYS A 351 10.81 -6.61 -27.49
N ASP A 352 9.80 -6.54 -26.63
CA ASP A 352 8.44 -7.01 -26.88
C ASP A 352 7.40 -5.92 -26.58
N GLU A 353 6.17 -6.11 -27.05
CA GLU A 353 5.08 -5.15 -26.89
C GLU A 353 4.65 -4.98 -25.43
N LEU A 354 4.46 -6.09 -24.69
CA LEU A 354 3.97 -6.07 -23.32
C LEU A 354 4.93 -5.27 -22.42
N THR A 355 6.22 -5.58 -22.48
CA THR A 355 7.25 -4.89 -21.70
C THR A 355 7.40 -3.44 -22.13
N ARG A 356 7.24 -3.13 -23.42
CA ARG A 356 7.22 -1.73 -23.89
C ARG A 356 6.03 -0.96 -23.32
N TRP A 357 4.85 -1.57 -23.32
CA TRP A 357 3.65 -0.94 -22.76
C TRP A 357 3.77 -0.75 -21.25
N VAL A 358 4.29 -1.74 -20.52
CA VAL A 358 4.57 -1.63 -19.08
C VAL A 358 5.58 -0.50 -18.81
N ALA A 359 6.66 -0.41 -19.60
CA ALA A 359 7.64 0.68 -19.50
C ALA A 359 6.98 2.05 -19.73
N SER A 360 6.12 2.18 -20.75
CA SER A 360 5.35 3.41 -20.98
C SER A 360 4.43 3.72 -19.81
N MET A 361 3.67 2.76 -19.29
CA MET A 361 2.77 3.00 -18.15
C MET A 361 3.51 3.47 -16.91
N GLN A 362 4.67 2.88 -16.59
CA GLN A 362 5.49 3.22 -15.41
C GLN A 362 6.40 4.45 -15.63
N GLY A 363 6.26 5.14 -16.76
CA GLY A 363 7.01 6.37 -17.04
C GLY A 363 8.49 6.19 -17.37
N LYS A 364 8.91 4.98 -17.73
CA LYS A 364 10.22 4.70 -18.34
C LYS A 364 10.22 5.00 -19.85
N GLY A 365 9.06 4.87 -20.51
CA GLY A 365 8.86 5.30 -21.91
C GLY A 365 8.39 6.75 -22.03
N THR A 366 8.55 7.34 -23.22
CA THR A 366 8.16 8.74 -23.49
C THR A 366 6.72 8.87 -24.00
N PHE A 367 6.15 10.08 -23.91
CA PHE A 367 4.88 10.40 -24.58
C PHE A 367 4.94 10.18 -26.09
N ASP A 368 6.04 10.61 -26.73
CA ASP A 368 6.23 10.50 -28.17
C ASP A 368 6.24 9.04 -28.63
N ASP A 369 6.87 8.15 -27.87
CA ASP A 369 6.87 6.71 -28.17
C ASP A 369 5.47 6.11 -28.06
N ALA A 370 4.74 6.41 -26.98
CA ALA A 370 3.38 5.91 -26.78
C ALA A 370 2.43 6.41 -27.89
N LEU A 371 2.53 7.70 -28.24
CA LEU A 371 1.75 8.30 -29.32
C LEU A 371 2.11 7.69 -30.68
N ALA A 372 3.38 7.41 -30.95
CA ALA A 372 3.81 6.77 -32.19
C ALA A 372 3.25 5.33 -32.31
N GLN A 373 3.27 4.56 -31.22
CA GLN A 373 2.66 3.23 -31.18
C GLN A 373 1.14 3.31 -31.39
N TYR A 374 0.46 4.26 -30.73
CA TYR A 374 -0.98 4.46 -30.92
C TYR A 374 -1.30 4.86 -32.36
N THR A 375 -0.57 5.82 -32.93
CA THR A 375 -0.76 6.27 -34.32
C THR A 375 -0.61 5.11 -35.29
N LYS A 376 0.39 4.25 -35.08
CA LYS A 376 0.66 3.09 -35.93
C LYS A 376 -0.38 1.98 -35.81
N THR A 377 -0.87 1.70 -34.60
CA THR A 377 -1.66 0.49 -34.31
C THR A 377 -3.14 0.77 -34.12
N GLN A 378 -3.51 1.99 -33.72
CA GLN A 378 -4.82 2.37 -33.19
C GLN A 378 -5.31 1.44 -32.06
N ALA A 379 -4.39 0.76 -31.37
CA ALA A 379 -4.73 -0.22 -30.36
C ALA A 379 -5.04 0.44 -29.01
N VAL A 380 -6.05 -0.09 -28.32
CA VAL A 380 -6.53 0.41 -27.02
C VAL A 380 -5.43 0.48 -25.93
N PRO A 381 -4.49 -0.49 -25.79
CA PRO A 381 -3.40 -0.35 -24.83
C PRO A 381 -2.58 0.93 -25.07
N TRP A 382 -2.27 1.24 -26.33
CA TRP A 382 -1.47 2.43 -26.67
C TRP A 382 -2.26 3.73 -26.55
N LEU A 383 -3.58 3.71 -26.75
CA LEU A 383 -4.46 4.84 -26.39
C LEU A 383 -4.34 5.16 -24.90
N VAL A 384 -4.47 4.13 -24.04
CA VAL A 384 -4.34 4.27 -22.59
C VAL A 384 -2.96 4.79 -22.20
N ALA A 385 -1.88 4.18 -22.72
CA ALA A 385 -0.51 4.63 -22.43
C ALA A 385 -0.28 6.09 -22.84
N THR A 386 -0.80 6.50 -24.00
CA THR A 386 -0.68 7.89 -24.48
C THR A 386 -1.42 8.87 -23.57
N LEU A 387 -2.64 8.53 -23.14
CA LEU A 387 -3.42 9.35 -22.19
C LEU A 387 -2.75 9.46 -20.82
N VAL A 388 -2.15 8.37 -20.34
CA VAL A 388 -1.41 8.33 -19.07
C VAL A 388 -0.13 9.17 -19.15
N ARG A 389 0.57 9.10 -20.29
CA ARG A 389 1.82 9.83 -20.56
C ARG A 389 1.64 11.26 -21.08
N ALA A 390 0.42 11.76 -21.20
CA ALA A 390 0.18 13.13 -21.61
C ALA A 390 0.73 14.13 -20.56
N GLU A 391 1.98 14.57 -20.77
CA GLU A 391 2.72 15.49 -19.89
C GLU A 391 2.27 16.95 -20.08
N SER A 392 2.04 17.35 -21.33
CA SER A 392 1.53 18.70 -21.66
C SER A 392 0.07 18.62 -22.11
N VAL A 393 -0.83 19.18 -21.31
CA VAL A 393 -2.25 19.28 -21.67
C VAL A 393 -2.48 20.15 -22.92
N ARG A 394 -1.52 21.01 -23.30
CA ARG A 394 -1.63 21.91 -24.47
C ARG A 394 -1.09 21.31 -25.77
N ASP A 395 -0.57 20.08 -25.75
CA ASP A 395 -0.09 19.43 -26.96
C ASP A 395 -1.28 19.17 -27.91
N THR A 396 -1.21 19.72 -29.13
CA THR A 396 -2.26 19.59 -30.14
C THR A 396 -2.32 18.18 -30.74
N ARG A 397 -1.25 17.39 -30.62
CA ARG A 397 -1.24 15.99 -31.05
C ARG A 397 -2.19 15.11 -30.22
N LEU A 398 -2.67 15.62 -29.07
CA LEU A 398 -3.68 14.95 -28.25
C LEU A 398 -5.10 15.03 -28.84
N GLU A 399 -5.42 15.90 -29.81
CA GLU A 399 -6.79 15.98 -30.35
C GLU A 399 -7.35 14.63 -30.83
N PRO A 400 -6.68 13.87 -31.72
CA PRO A 400 -7.17 12.56 -32.14
C PRO A 400 -7.22 11.55 -30.99
N VAL A 401 -6.33 11.67 -30.00
CA VAL A 401 -6.27 10.79 -28.83
C VAL A 401 -7.48 11.03 -27.92
N LEU A 402 -7.83 12.30 -27.68
CA LEU A 402 -8.99 12.69 -26.87
C LEU A 402 -10.31 12.35 -27.55
N ALA A 403 -10.39 12.52 -28.88
CA ALA A 403 -11.55 12.07 -29.66
C ALA A 403 -11.75 10.55 -29.53
N ALA A 404 -10.69 9.76 -29.63
CA ALA A 404 -10.75 8.31 -29.44
C ALA A 404 -11.12 7.93 -28.01
N ALA A 405 -10.57 8.62 -27.00
CA ALA A 405 -10.95 8.42 -25.60
C ALA A 405 -12.45 8.65 -25.36
N LEU A 406 -13.02 9.67 -26.00
CA LEU A 406 -14.45 9.98 -25.94
C LEU A 406 -15.32 8.99 -26.71
N ALA A 407 -14.79 8.35 -27.76
CA ALA A 407 -15.50 7.39 -28.59
C ALA A 407 -15.55 5.96 -28.00
N LEU A 408 -14.77 5.67 -26.95
CA LEU A 408 -14.75 4.34 -26.33
C LEU A 408 -16.12 3.97 -25.74
N PRO A 409 -16.62 2.74 -26.03
CA PRO A 409 -17.89 2.26 -25.47
C PRO A 409 -17.76 2.01 -23.96
N GLN A 410 -18.86 2.14 -23.24
CA GLN A 410 -18.92 1.93 -21.78
C GLN A 410 -18.43 0.53 -21.36
N GLY A 411 -18.62 -0.49 -22.20
CA GLY A 411 -18.14 -1.85 -21.94
C GLY A 411 -16.64 -2.08 -22.19
N SER A 412 -15.89 -1.07 -22.68
CA SER A 412 -14.46 -1.19 -22.87
C SER A 412 -13.72 -1.27 -21.52
N PRO A 413 -12.74 -2.19 -21.34
CA PRO A 413 -11.88 -2.21 -20.16
C PRO A 413 -11.08 -0.91 -19.96
N ALA A 414 -10.96 -0.08 -21.00
CA ALA A 414 -10.28 1.21 -20.96
C ALA A 414 -11.19 2.38 -20.57
N PHE A 415 -12.51 2.18 -20.44
CA PHE A 415 -13.49 3.27 -20.38
C PHE A 415 -13.20 4.24 -19.23
N GLU A 416 -13.06 3.75 -17.99
CA GLU A 416 -12.86 4.61 -16.83
C GLU A 416 -11.53 5.37 -16.92
N THR A 417 -10.45 4.70 -17.32
CA THR A 417 -9.14 5.35 -17.53
C THR A 417 -9.23 6.42 -18.62
N ALA A 418 -9.83 6.10 -19.76
CA ALA A 418 -9.92 7.04 -20.88
C ALA A 418 -10.77 8.26 -20.56
N ARG A 419 -11.93 8.08 -19.91
CA ARG A 419 -12.82 9.17 -19.49
C ARG A 419 -12.15 10.06 -18.44
N PHE A 420 -11.48 9.46 -17.45
CA PHE A 420 -10.77 10.21 -16.42
C PHE A 420 -9.68 11.09 -17.05
N HIS A 421 -8.86 10.52 -17.93
CA HIS A 421 -7.80 11.25 -18.60
C HIS A 421 -8.34 12.32 -19.57
N PHE A 422 -9.43 12.04 -20.29
CA PHE A 422 -10.11 13.03 -21.12
C PHE A 422 -10.55 14.25 -20.29
N LEU A 423 -11.22 14.02 -19.15
CA LEU A 423 -11.77 15.09 -18.31
C LEU A 423 -10.66 15.91 -17.63
N ARG A 424 -9.63 15.25 -17.07
CA ARG A 424 -8.50 15.97 -16.43
C ARG A 424 -7.71 16.82 -17.44
N ILE A 425 -7.50 16.31 -18.66
CA ILE A 425 -6.77 17.03 -19.71
C ILE A 425 -7.61 18.21 -20.20
N SER A 426 -8.92 18.01 -20.38
CA SER A 426 -9.86 19.08 -20.77
C SER A 426 -9.92 20.21 -19.74
N LEU A 427 -9.87 19.87 -18.45
CA LEU A 427 -9.72 20.85 -17.37
C LEU A 427 -8.41 21.64 -17.51
N GLY A 428 -7.28 20.96 -17.73
CA GLY A 428 -5.98 21.62 -17.93
C GLY A 428 -5.90 22.49 -19.19
N ARG A 429 -6.72 22.20 -20.21
CA ARG A 429 -6.88 23.01 -21.43
C ARG A 429 -7.79 24.22 -21.25
N GLY A 430 -8.41 24.38 -20.08
CA GLY A 430 -9.29 25.51 -19.79
C GLY A 430 -10.69 25.38 -20.40
N VAL A 431 -11.16 24.16 -20.68
CA VAL A 431 -12.57 23.94 -21.06
C VAL A 431 -13.48 24.51 -19.96
N PRO A 432 -14.57 25.23 -20.30
CA PRO A 432 -15.43 25.86 -19.30
C PRO A 432 -15.90 24.88 -18.23
N LYS A 433 -15.73 25.26 -16.96
CA LYS A 433 -16.07 24.41 -15.81
C LYS A 433 -17.51 23.90 -15.83
N ALA A 434 -18.47 24.73 -16.23
CA ALA A 434 -19.89 24.31 -16.31
C ALA A 434 -20.08 23.14 -17.31
N SER A 435 -19.39 23.18 -18.45
CA SER A 435 -19.40 22.09 -19.43
C SER A 435 -18.73 20.83 -18.87
N LEU A 436 -17.60 20.99 -18.17
CA LEU A 436 -16.92 19.87 -17.53
C LEU A 436 -17.73 19.26 -16.39
N ALA A 437 -18.42 20.06 -15.58
CA ALA A 437 -19.28 19.57 -14.51
C ALA A 437 -20.37 18.65 -15.05
N SER A 438 -21.05 19.06 -16.14
CA SER A 438 -22.02 18.22 -16.83
C SER A 438 -21.40 16.92 -17.37
N ALA A 439 -20.21 16.99 -17.96
CA ALA A 439 -19.51 15.82 -18.50
C ALA A 439 -19.04 14.83 -17.41
N VAL A 440 -18.57 15.34 -16.27
CA VAL A 440 -18.17 14.52 -15.12
C VAL A 440 -19.40 13.84 -14.52
N GLU A 441 -20.50 14.56 -14.29
CA GLU A 441 -21.76 14.01 -13.78
C GLU A 441 -22.31 12.93 -14.74
N GLY A 442 -22.32 13.20 -16.04
CA GLY A 442 -22.67 12.19 -17.04
C GLY A 442 -21.81 10.93 -16.93
N THR A 443 -20.50 11.08 -16.72
CA THR A 443 -19.60 9.94 -16.53
C THR A 443 -19.89 9.20 -15.21
N LEU A 444 -20.10 9.92 -14.10
CA LEU A 444 -20.42 9.35 -12.78
C LEU A 444 -21.69 8.47 -12.81
N THR A 445 -22.68 8.83 -13.64
CA THR A 445 -23.91 8.03 -13.85
C THR A 445 -23.68 6.79 -14.71
N GLN A 446 -22.66 6.80 -15.58
CA GLN A 446 -22.27 5.67 -16.43
C GLN A 446 -21.29 4.71 -15.74
N LEU A 447 -20.67 5.10 -14.62
CA LEU A 447 -19.81 4.19 -13.87
C LEU A 447 -20.63 3.00 -13.34
N PRO A 448 -20.07 1.78 -13.38
CA PRO A 448 -20.67 0.63 -12.70
C PRO A 448 -20.97 0.95 -11.22
N LYS A 449 -22.06 0.42 -10.68
CA LYS A 449 -22.40 0.60 -9.25
C LYS A 449 -21.30 0.06 -8.33
N ASP A 450 -20.58 -0.96 -8.78
CA ASP A 450 -19.47 -1.60 -8.10
C ASP A 450 -18.10 -1.12 -8.62
N VAL A 451 -17.98 0.13 -9.10
CA VAL A 451 -16.73 0.67 -9.69
C VAL A 451 -15.50 0.64 -8.75
N GLY A 452 -15.74 0.53 -7.45
CA GLY A 452 -14.72 0.60 -6.41
C GLY A 452 -14.45 2.06 -5.98
N PRO A 453 -14.08 2.27 -4.70
CA PRO A 453 -13.87 3.60 -4.13
C PRO A 453 -12.74 4.37 -4.82
N SER A 454 -11.59 3.77 -5.16
CA SER A 454 -10.48 4.51 -5.77
C SER A 454 -10.86 5.16 -7.10
N THR A 455 -11.62 4.45 -7.92
CA THR A 455 -12.08 4.99 -9.21
C THR A 455 -13.18 6.02 -9.01
N ARG A 456 -14.18 5.74 -8.15
CA ARG A 456 -15.27 6.68 -7.89
C ARG A 456 -14.73 7.99 -7.31
N ASN A 457 -13.89 7.93 -6.28
CA ASN A 457 -13.30 9.09 -5.62
C ASN A 457 -12.50 9.97 -6.58
N ALA A 458 -11.79 9.40 -7.55
CA ALA A 458 -11.08 10.17 -8.56
C ALA A 458 -12.02 11.03 -9.43
N PHE A 459 -13.19 10.50 -9.81
CA PHE A 459 -14.22 11.26 -10.52
C PHE A 459 -14.97 12.24 -9.61
N GLU A 460 -15.26 11.87 -8.36
CA GLU A 460 -15.86 12.79 -7.37
C GLU A 460 -14.92 13.99 -7.11
N LEU A 461 -13.61 13.76 -7.02
CA LEU A 461 -12.63 14.84 -6.87
C LEU A 461 -12.61 15.76 -8.10
N LEU A 462 -12.69 15.21 -9.31
CA LEU A 462 -12.85 16.01 -10.52
C LEU A 462 -14.15 16.81 -10.49
N ALA A 463 -15.27 16.20 -10.08
CA ALA A 463 -16.57 16.87 -9.97
C ALA A 463 -16.53 18.02 -8.97
N ALA A 464 -15.93 17.80 -7.79
CA ALA A 464 -15.72 18.82 -6.77
C ALA A 464 -14.89 20.00 -7.32
N ARG A 465 -13.81 19.71 -8.05
CA ARG A 465 -12.93 20.71 -8.68
C ARG A 465 -13.66 21.55 -9.73
N VAL A 466 -14.44 20.94 -10.60
CA VAL A 466 -15.14 21.66 -11.69
C VAL A 466 -16.49 22.25 -11.28
N SER A 467 -16.92 22.02 -10.04
CA SER A 467 -18.21 22.50 -9.53
C SER A 467 -18.35 24.02 -9.68
N PRO A 468 -19.48 24.51 -10.22
CA PRO A 468 -19.71 25.94 -10.41
C PRO A 468 -20.14 26.66 -9.13
N SER A 469 -20.52 25.92 -8.08
CA SER A 469 -20.98 26.45 -6.80
C SER A 469 -20.30 25.74 -5.63
N PHE A 470 -20.27 26.42 -4.48
CA PHE A 470 -19.75 25.83 -3.25
C PHE A 470 -20.62 24.65 -2.77
N GLU A 471 -21.93 24.71 -2.94
CA GLU A 471 -22.83 23.59 -2.63
C GLU A 471 -22.56 22.36 -3.52
N GLY A 472 -22.27 22.58 -4.82
CA GLY A 472 -21.83 21.51 -5.72
C GLY A 472 -20.50 20.90 -5.29
N PHE A 473 -19.55 21.73 -4.84
CA PHE A 473 -18.31 21.22 -4.24
C PHE A 473 -18.60 20.31 -3.04
N LEU A 474 -19.45 20.75 -2.10
CA LEU A 474 -19.79 19.95 -0.90
C LEU A 474 -20.45 18.62 -1.26
N LYS A 475 -21.27 18.57 -2.32
CA LYS A 475 -21.92 17.35 -2.81
C LYS A 475 -20.90 16.27 -3.19
N HIS A 476 -19.78 16.66 -3.80
CA HIS A 476 -18.76 15.73 -4.30
C HIS A 476 -17.51 15.63 -3.40
N ALA A 477 -17.42 16.47 -2.37
CA ALA A 477 -16.29 16.47 -1.44
C ALA A 477 -16.31 15.28 -0.47
N VAL A 478 -17.47 14.66 -0.25
CA VAL A 478 -17.62 13.50 0.64
C VAL A 478 -17.35 12.22 -0.14
N MET A 479 -16.33 11.47 0.25
CA MET A 479 -15.85 10.28 -0.44
C MET A 479 -15.86 9.07 0.49
N THR A 480 -15.83 7.86 -0.08
CA THR A 480 -15.69 6.62 0.70
C THR A 480 -14.22 6.22 0.69
N PRO A 481 -13.54 6.00 1.84
CA PRO A 481 -12.15 5.55 1.85
C PRO A 481 -11.94 4.34 0.93
N ALA A 482 -10.83 4.34 0.18
CA ALA A 482 -10.44 3.17 -0.60
C ALA A 482 -9.91 2.04 0.30
N GLY A 483 -9.48 2.38 1.50
CA GLY A 483 -9.09 1.44 2.53
C GLY A 483 -8.19 2.10 3.57
N GLU A 484 -7.67 1.28 4.46
CA GLU A 484 -6.66 1.65 5.46
C GLU A 484 -5.32 1.01 5.10
N SER A 485 -4.23 1.76 5.31
CA SER A 485 -2.85 1.31 5.13
C SER A 485 -2.08 1.51 6.44
N THR A 486 -1.28 0.53 6.82
CA THR A 486 -0.36 0.59 7.97
C THR A 486 1.07 0.53 7.46
N ASP A 487 1.93 1.48 7.82
CA ASP A 487 3.37 1.46 7.51
C ASP A 487 3.66 1.18 6.02
N ASP A 488 3.02 1.91 5.09
CA ASP A 488 3.08 1.72 3.63
C ASP A 488 2.59 0.34 3.11
N GLY A 489 1.92 -0.43 3.96
CA GLY A 489 1.27 -1.70 3.64
C GLY A 489 0.15 -1.57 2.62
N PRO A 490 -0.39 -2.70 2.13
CA PRO A 490 -1.48 -2.68 1.16
C PRO A 490 -2.71 -1.96 1.73
N VAL A 491 -3.40 -1.25 0.85
CA VAL A 491 -4.64 -0.56 1.19
C VAL A 491 -5.76 -1.60 1.21
N VAL A 492 -6.28 -1.92 2.39
CA VAL A 492 -7.35 -2.90 2.53
C VAL A 492 -8.68 -2.18 2.62
N PHE A 493 -9.59 -2.50 1.70
CA PHE A 493 -10.93 -1.89 1.68
C PHE A 493 -11.72 -2.28 2.93
N ASP A 494 -12.20 -1.29 3.66
CA ASP A 494 -13.14 -1.48 4.75
C ASP A 494 -14.56 -1.16 4.25
N ALA A 495 -15.37 -2.20 4.05
CA ALA A 495 -16.77 -2.07 3.64
C ALA A 495 -17.64 -1.33 4.69
N LYS A 496 -17.16 -1.18 5.92
CA LYS A 496 -17.84 -0.43 6.99
C LYS A 496 -17.38 1.03 7.07
N ALA A 497 -16.35 1.42 6.31
CA ALA A 497 -15.84 2.78 6.32
C ALA A 497 -16.94 3.76 5.88
N LYS A 498 -17.18 4.76 6.73
CA LYS A 498 -18.19 5.77 6.46
C LYS A 498 -17.64 6.84 5.53
N PRO A 499 -18.45 7.38 4.60
CA PRO A 499 -18.02 8.49 3.78
C PRO A 499 -17.68 9.73 4.62
N ALA A 500 -16.58 10.40 4.27
CA ALA A 500 -16.10 11.62 4.92
C ALA A 500 -15.24 12.45 3.96
N LEU A 501 -14.69 13.57 4.43
CA LEU A 501 -13.83 14.43 3.61
C LEU A 501 -12.43 13.82 3.50
N PRO A 502 -11.92 13.46 2.30
CA PRO A 502 -10.53 13.02 2.13
C PRO A 502 -9.56 14.20 2.33
N PRO A 503 -8.24 13.92 2.46
CA PRO A 503 -7.20 14.96 2.57
C PRO A 503 -7.32 16.05 1.49
N SER A 504 -7.55 15.65 0.24
CA SER A 504 -7.68 16.58 -0.88
C SER A 504 -8.87 17.56 -0.75
N ALA A 505 -9.96 17.16 -0.08
CA ALA A 505 -11.11 18.03 0.16
C ALA A 505 -10.89 18.92 1.39
N THR A 506 -10.30 18.38 2.47
CA THR A 506 -9.98 19.15 3.68
C THR A 506 -8.92 20.21 3.42
N ASP A 507 -7.96 19.92 2.53
CA ASP A 507 -6.94 20.86 2.08
C ASP A 507 -7.57 22.05 1.36
N ILE A 508 -8.46 21.79 0.40
CA ILE A 508 -9.20 22.84 -0.32
C ILE A 508 -10.02 23.69 0.68
N LEU A 509 -10.75 23.03 1.58
CA LEU A 509 -11.58 23.70 2.57
C LEU A 509 -10.75 24.58 3.52
N SER A 510 -9.57 24.11 3.93
CA SER A 510 -8.70 24.84 4.87
C SER A 510 -7.88 25.94 4.20
N ALA A 511 -7.44 25.73 2.97
CA ALA A 511 -6.52 26.63 2.27
C ALA A 511 -7.23 27.80 1.57
N ASP A 512 -8.41 27.55 1.00
CA ASP A 512 -8.95 28.44 -0.03
C ASP A 512 -10.41 28.83 0.17
N VAL A 513 -11.08 28.25 1.16
CA VAL A 513 -12.47 28.55 1.48
C VAL A 513 -12.52 29.49 2.70
N PRO A 514 -13.12 30.70 2.58
CA PRO A 514 -13.19 31.65 3.69
C PRO A 514 -14.18 31.20 4.76
N LEU A 515 -14.08 31.77 5.96
CA LEU A 515 -14.90 31.41 7.12
C LEU A 515 -16.41 31.51 6.81
N ALA A 516 -16.84 32.48 6.01
CA ALA A 516 -18.24 32.61 5.61
C ALA A 516 -18.77 31.33 4.93
N ASN A 517 -17.95 30.70 4.09
CA ASN A 517 -18.28 29.46 3.40
C ASN A 517 -18.15 28.25 4.33
N TRP A 518 -17.23 28.26 5.30
CA TRP A 518 -17.22 27.26 6.38
C TRP A 518 -18.56 27.26 7.13
N ILE A 519 -19.08 28.44 7.50
CA ILE A 519 -20.39 28.54 8.14
C ILE A 519 -21.51 28.02 7.23
N ALA A 520 -21.49 28.36 5.93
CA ALA A 520 -22.45 27.82 4.97
C ALA A 520 -22.38 26.28 4.86
N ALA A 521 -21.19 25.69 4.94
CA ALA A 521 -21.01 24.23 4.95
C ALA A 521 -21.61 23.60 6.21
N CYS A 522 -21.42 24.22 7.37
CA CYS A 522 -22.01 23.77 8.64
C CYS A 522 -23.53 23.78 8.61
N GLU A 523 -24.14 24.75 7.95
CA GLU A 523 -25.60 24.91 7.89
C GLU A 523 -26.24 24.12 6.73
N SER A 524 -25.43 23.68 5.77
CA SER A 524 -25.89 22.92 4.62
C SER A 524 -26.42 21.53 5.03
N LYS A 525 -27.48 21.08 4.36
CA LYS A 525 -28.00 19.70 4.47
C LYS A 525 -27.39 18.75 3.44
N VAL A 526 -26.49 19.25 2.57
CA VAL A 526 -25.77 18.43 1.59
C VAL A 526 -24.76 17.52 2.26
N LEU A 527 -24.10 17.99 3.32
CA LEU A 527 -23.17 17.17 4.10
C LEU A 527 -23.94 16.22 5.03
N PRO A 528 -23.54 14.93 5.10
CA PRO A 528 -24.05 14.01 6.11
C PRO A 528 -23.80 14.55 7.53
N ASP A 529 -24.70 14.27 8.47
CA ASP A 529 -24.67 14.82 9.83
C ASP A 529 -23.32 14.61 10.54
N ALA A 530 -22.70 13.45 10.39
CA ALA A 530 -21.41 13.14 11.01
C ALA A 530 -20.26 13.99 10.45
N VAL A 531 -20.23 14.23 9.13
CA VAL A 531 -19.25 15.10 8.48
C VAL A 531 -19.53 16.55 8.85
N ARG A 532 -20.80 16.95 8.84
CA ARG A 532 -21.24 18.30 9.21
C ARG A 532 -20.91 18.65 10.65
N SER A 533 -21.01 17.69 11.57
CA SER A 533 -20.56 17.84 12.96
C SER A 533 -19.09 18.21 13.01
N HIS A 534 -18.23 17.46 12.33
CA HIS A 534 -16.78 17.69 12.30
C HIS A 534 -16.42 19.05 11.69
N VAL A 535 -17.06 19.40 10.57
CA VAL A 535 -16.88 20.71 9.93
C VAL A 535 -17.35 21.85 10.84
N ALA A 536 -18.45 21.66 11.59
CA ALA A 536 -18.95 22.66 12.54
C ALA A 536 -18.04 22.85 13.76
N ASP A 537 -17.50 21.75 14.30
CA ASP A 537 -16.54 21.79 15.40
C ASP A 537 -15.30 22.59 15.00
N ALA A 538 -14.75 22.32 13.81
CA ALA A 538 -13.60 23.05 13.27
C ALA A 538 -13.92 24.51 12.94
N ALA A 539 -15.09 24.79 12.32
CA ALA A 539 -15.52 26.14 11.99
C ALA A 539 -15.73 27.01 13.25
N TRP A 540 -16.23 26.41 14.33
CA TRP A 540 -16.40 27.10 15.62
C TRP A 540 -15.05 27.57 16.18
N VAL A 541 -14.06 26.68 16.24
CA VAL A 541 -12.69 27.03 16.67
C VAL A 541 -12.09 28.07 15.75
N ARG A 542 -12.19 27.87 14.43
CA ARG A 542 -11.65 28.78 13.42
C ARG A 542 -12.22 30.19 13.57
N ALA A 543 -13.54 30.32 13.74
CA ALA A 543 -14.20 31.60 13.95
C ALA A 543 -13.71 32.31 15.23
N MET A 544 -13.56 31.54 16.33
CA MET A 544 -13.07 32.06 17.61
C MET A 544 -11.62 32.53 17.55
N LEU A 545 -10.76 31.83 16.80
CA LEU A 545 -9.36 32.24 16.59
C LEU A 545 -9.25 33.46 15.67
N LEU A 546 -10.17 33.61 14.72
CA LEU A 546 -10.28 34.79 13.85
C LEU A 546 -10.96 35.99 14.52
N GLY A 547 -11.59 35.79 15.68
CA GLY A 547 -12.30 36.84 16.43
C GLY A 547 -13.67 37.20 15.87
N ASP A 548 -14.27 36.35 15.02
CA ASP A 548 -15.62 36.55 14.48
C ASP A 548 -16.66 35.87 15.39
N GLU A 549 -17.14 36.61 16.39
CA GLU A 549 -18.11 36.10 17.37
C GLU A 549 -19.45 35.69 16.74
N LYS A 550 -19.86 36.37 15.67
CA LYS A 550 -21.12 36.07 14.98
C LYS A 550 -21.02 34.74 14.24
N ALA A 551 -19.92 34.51 13.53
CA ALA A 551 -19.63 33.24 12.89
C ALA A 551 -19.47 32.12 13.94
N ALA A 552 -18.76 32.40 15.04
CA ALA A 552 -18.56 31.44 16.12
C ALA A 552 -19.90 30.99 16.73
N LYS A 553 -20.84 31.90 17.00
CA LYS A 553 -22.17 31.56 17.50
C LYS A 553 -22.96 30.68 16.53
N ARG A 554 -22.88 30.96 15.22
CA ARG A 554 -23.57 30.15 14.20
C ARG A 554 -23.00 28.74 14.10
N ALA A 555 -21.67 28.62 14.00
CA ALA A 555 -21.01 27.32 13.99
C ALA A 555 -21.25 26.55 15.30
N GLY A 556 -21.14 27.24 16.44
CA GLY A 556 -21.37 26.69 17.78
C GLY A 556 -22.79 26.12 17.95
N ALA A 557 -23.81 26.80 17.44
CA ALA A 557 -25.18 26.29 17.46
C ALA A 557 -25.35 24.96 16.69
N VAL A 558 -24.67 24.82 15.55
CA VAL A 558 -24.67 23.56 14.78
C VAL A 558 -23.85 22.49 15.49
N ALA A 559 -22.62 22.83 15.89
CA ALA A 559 -21.68 21.96 16.59
C ALA A 559 -22.30 21.40 17.88
N GLY A 560 -22.83 22.24 18.76
CA GLY A 560 -23.47 21.81 20.01
C GLY A 560 -24.74 20.99 19.80
N LYS A 561 -25.41 21.12 18.65
CA LYS A 561 -26.56 20.29 18.28
C LYS A 561 -26.14 18.90 17.80
N LEU A 562 -25.09 18.81 16.98
CA LEU A 562 -24.65 17.55 16.36
C LEU A 562 -23.63 16.78 17.22
N ASN A 563 -22.86 17.50 18.03
CA ASN A 563 -21.85 16.98 18.95
C ASN A 563 -22.25 17.33 20.40
N THR A 564 -22.99 16.41 21.04
CA THR A 564 -23.42 16.57 22.43
C THR A 564 -22.26 16.57 23.43
N LYS A 565 -21.09 16.02 23.07
CA LYS A 565 -19.89 16.01 23.92
C LYS A 565 -19.22 17.39 23.95
N LEU A 566 -19.26 18.14 22.86
CA LEU A 566 -18.71 19.50 22.77
C LEU A 566 -19.69 20.57 23.25
N LYS A 567 -21.00 20.28 23.24
CA LYS A 567 -22.06 21.21 23.68
C LYS A 567 -21.78 21.93 25.01
N PRO A 568 -21.34 21.28 26.11
CA PRO A 568 -21.07 21.97 27.37
C PRO A 568 -19.93 22.99 27.29
N TYR A 569 -18.97 22.77 26.39
CA TYR A 569 -17.87 23.70 26.14
C TYR A 569 -18.36 24.91 25.36
N ILE A 570 -19.19 24.69 24.34
CA ILE A 570 -19.80 25.75 23.52
C ILE A 570 -20.68 26.64 24.39
N GLU A 571 -21.62 26.07 25.16
CA GLU A 571 -22.52 26.84 26.03
C GLU A 571 -21.75 27.68 27.06
N ARG A 572 -20.66 27.15 27.60
CA ARG A 572 -19.77 27.87 28.52
C ARG A 572 -19.05 29.03 27.84
N VAL A 573 -18.58 28.83 26.62
CA VAL A 573 -17.94 29.89 25.82
C VAL A 573 -18.96 30.96 25.45
N GLU A 574 -20.19 30.58 25.08
CA GLU A 574 -21.25 31.51 24.70
C GLU A 574 -21.74 32.35 25.88
N SER A 575 -21.84 31.76 27.07
CA SER A 575 -22.29 32.43 28.31
C SER A 575 -21.21 33.24 29.04
N ALA A 576 -19.97 33.26 28.55
CA ALA A 576 -18.88 34.00 29.16
C ALA A 576 -19.18 35.51 29.24
N ALA A 577 -18.91 36.12 30.40
CA ALA A 577 -19.22 37.52 30.67
C ALA A 577 -18.17 38.49 30.12
N SER A 578 -16.98 37.99 29.77
CA SER A 578 -15.88 38.77 29.20
C SER A 578 -15.16 38.05 28.07
N ALA A 579 -14.43 38.81 27.26
CA ALA A 579 -13.57 38.24 26.21
C ALA A 579 -12.50 37.29 26.77
N ASP A 580 -11.95 37.58 27.96
CA ASP A 580 -10.97 36.71 28.62
C ASP A 580 -11.62 35.41 29.13
N GLU A 581 -12.81 35.46 29.72
CA GLU A 581 -13.54 34.25 30.13
C GLU A 581 -13.91 33.37 28.93
N ARG A 582 -14.32 34.03 27.83
CA ARG A 582 -14.63 33.37 26.55
C ARG A 582 -13.40 32.66 26.01
N ARG A 583 -12.23 33.33 26.04
CA ARG A 583 -10.95 32.79 25.62
C ARG A 583 -10.48 31.62 26.50
N LEU A 584 -10.64 31.73 27.83
CA LEU A 584 -10.35 30.64 28.75
C LEU A 584 -11.24 29.42 28.48
N GLY A 585 -12.52 29.65 28.19
CA GLY A 585 -13.44 28.59 27.77
C GLY A 585 -12.98 27.85 26.52
N LEU A 586 -12.49 28.58 25.50
CA LEU A 586 -11.92 27.99 24.29
C LEU A 586 -10.66 27.17 24.59
N LEU A 587 -9.70 27.71 25.35
CA LEU A 587 -8.48 26.98 25.70
C LEU A 587 -8.79 25.69 26.44
N HIS A 588 -9.74 25.76 27.38
CA HIS A 588 -10.19 24.58 28.11
C HIS A 588 -10.81 23.54 27.17
N ALA A 589 -11.62 23.96 26.19
CA ALA A 589 -12.16 23.03 25.18
C ALA A 589 -11.06 22.35 24.36
N LEU A 590 -10.11 23.13 23.82
CA LEU A 590 -8.99 22.63 23.02
C LEU A 590 -8.10 21.65 23.79
N LEU A 591 -7.93 21.86 25.11
CA LEU A 591 -7.08 21.01 25.96
C LEU A 591 -7.78 19.76 26.48
N LYS A 592 -9.10 19.78 26.57
CA LYS A 592 -9.90 18.62 27.00
C LYS A 592 -10.31 17.73 25.84
N VAL A 593 -10.50 18.31 24.65
CA VAL A 593 -10.80 17.62 23.39
C VAL A 593 -9.64 17.87 22.43
N PRO A 594 -8.51 17.15 22.56
CA PRO A 594 -7.26 17.54 21.91
C PRO A 594 -7.20 17.31 20.39
N THR A 595 -8.20 16.62 19.83
CA THR A 595 -8.45 16.55 18.37
C THR A 595 -9.19 17.77 17.83
N LEU A 596 -9.66 18.67 18.70
CA LEU A 596 -10.35 19.90 18.29
C LEU A 596 -9.33 20.92 17.74
N GLY A 597 -9.60 21.47 16.55
CA GLY A 597 -8.71 22.43 15.90
C GLY A 597 -9.41 23.34 14.89
N PRO A 598 -8.71 24.33 14.31
CA PRO A 598 -9.27 25.28 13.35
C PRO A 598 -9.35 24.77 11.90
N ALA A 599 -9.05 23.49 11.68
CA ALA A 599 -9.10 22.80 10.41
C ALA A 599 -9.89 21.50 10.57
N ALA A 600 -10.53 21.03 9.49
CA ALA A 600 -11.18 19.73 9.49
C ALA A 600 -10.13 18.66 9.19
N ASP A 601 -10.03 17.67 10.06
CA ASP A 601 -9.20 16.48 9.83
C ASP A 601 -9.74 15.63 8.68
N ALA A 602 -8.81 15.09 7.90
CA ALA A 602 -9.12 14.12 6.87
C ALA A 602 -9.81 12.89 7.47
N TRP A 603 -10.87 12.44 6.80
CA TRP A 603 -11.74 11.34 7.22
C TRP A 603 -12.40 11.50 8.59
N GLY A 604 -12.34 12.71 9.16
CA GLY A 604 -12.99 13.04 10.42
C GLY A 604 -14.50 12.97 10.32
N VAL A 605 -15.11 12.26 11.27
CA VAL A 605 -16.56 12.16 11.46
C VAL A 605 -16.81 12.38 12.95
N GLY A 606 -17.60 13.38 13.31
CA GLY A 606 -17.72 13.79 14.72
C GLY A 606 -18.30 12.67 15.62
N PRO A 607 -18.13 12.72 16.96
CA PRO A 607 -17.06 13.35 17.71
C PRO A 607 -16.28 12.39 18.61
N ASP A 608 -14.97 12.63 18.68
CA ASP A 608 -14.16 12.28 19.84
C ASP A 608 -14.61 13.09 21.06
N GLY A 609 -14.57 12.45 22.23
CA GLY A 609 -14.92 13.10 23.49
C GLY A 609 -13.72 13.76 24.13
N GLU A 610 -13.84 14.02 25.43
CA GLU A 610 -12.65 14.30 26.22
C GLU A 610 -11.66 13.15 26.11
N ALA A 611 -10.38 13.48 25.90
CA ALA A 611 -9.31 12.50 25.80
C ALA A 611 -8.03 13.05 26.47
N PRO A 612 -7.21 12.19 27.08
CA PRO A 612 -5.93 12.61 27.63
C PRO A 612 -4.95 12.99 26.49
N ILE A 613 -4.04 13.90 26.81
CA ILE A 613 -2.90 14.26 25.95
C ILE A 613 -1.69 13.47 26.43
N ASP A 614 -1.48 12.23 25.98
CA ASP A 614 -0.49 11.34 26.60
C ASP A 614 0.27 10.38 25.68
N THR A 615 -0.23 10.07 24.49
CA THR A 615 0.27 8.96 23.67
C THR A 615 0.74 9.33 22.26
N SER A 616 0.22 10.40 21.65
CA SER A 616 0.56 10.78 20.27
C SER A 616 1.49 11.99 20.22
N TYR A 617 2.66 11.85 19.59
CA TYR A 617 3.58 12.97 19.32
C TYR A 617 3.21 13.61 17.98
N GLY A 618 2.80 14.88 17.99
CA GLY A 618 2.37 15.63 16.81
C GLY A 618 0.88 15.54 16.50
N GLY A 619 0.12 14.62 17.11
CA GLY A 619 -1.29 14.36 16.79
C GLY A 619 -2.34 15.22 17.53
N TYR A 620 -1.92 16.18 18.36
CA TYR A 620 -2.84 17.05 19.10
C TYR A 620 -2.58 18.52 18.78
N LEU A 621 -3.64 19.33 18.66
CA LEU A 621 -3.58 20.74 18.24
C LEU A 621 -2.91 20.91 16.85
N TRP A 622 -2.97 22.11 16.28
CA TRP A 622 -2.43 22.36 14.94
C TRP A 622 -0.91 22.61 14.93
N CYS A 623 -0.24 22.24 13.84
CA CYS A 623 1.22 22.34 13.69
C CYS A 623 1.75 23.69 13.20
N GLY A 624 0.86 24.63 12.88
CA GLY A 624 1.23 25.90 12.23
C GLY A 624 1.35 25.77 10.70
N PRO A 625 1.74 26.83 9.98
CA PRO A 625 1.74 26.83 8.51
C PRO A 625 2.78 25.87 7.93
N THR A 626 2.34 24.93 7.10
CA THR A 626 3.22 24.06 6.30
C THR A 626 3.79 24.83 5.10
N LYS A 627 5.06 24.55 4.74
CA LYS A 627 5.76 25.19 3.60
C LYS A 627 5.43 24.55 2.25
N GLU A 628 4.43 23.68 2.19
CA GLU A 628 4.12 22.95 0.98
C GLU A 628 3.52 23.85 -0.10
N LYS A 629 4.04 23.71 -1.32
CA LYS A 629 3.46 24.34 -2.51
C LYS A 629 2.13 23.66 -2.79
N ARG A 630 1.04 24.38 -2.55
CA ARG A 630 -0.32 23.94 -2.88
C ARG A 630 -0.71 24.39 -4.27
N GLU A 631 -1.43 23.55 -4.99
CA GLU A 631 -2.13 23.99 -6.20
C GLU A 631 -3.19 25.03 -5.79
N PRO A 632 -3.33 26.17 -6.50
CA PRO A 632 -4.36 27.15 -6.18
C PRO A 632 -5.74 26.50 -6.28
N SER A 633 -6.54 26.58 -5.22
CA SER A 633 -7.92 26.12 -5.34
C SER A 633 -8.69 26.98 -6.32
N ILE A 634 -9.65 26.31 -6.92
CA ILE A 634 -10.54 26.83 -7.93
C ILE A 634 -11.97 27.01 -7.38
N VAL A 635 -12.17 26.73 -6.08
CA VAL A 635 -13.44 26.92 -5.36
C VAL A 635 -13.55 28.38 -4.89
N GLY A 636 -14.72 28.98 -5.08
CA GLY A 636 -15.00 30.36 -4.69
C GLY A 636 -14.58 31.41 -5.73
N SER A 637 -15.13 32.61 -5.58
CA SER A 637 -14.77 33.79 -6.37
C SER A 637 -13.33 34.24 -6.07
N ALA A 638 -12.78 35.15 -6.88
CA ALA A 638 -11.49 35.77 -6.56
C ALA A 638 -11.51 36.50 -5.20
N ALA A 639 -12.67 37.03 -4.82
CA ALA A 639 -12.87 37.65 -3.51
C ALA A 639 -12.83 36.62 -2.38
N ASP A 640 -13.45 35.45 -2.57
CA ASP A 640 -13.45 34.37 -1.57
C ASP A 640 -12.02 33.90 -1.28
N ARG A 641 -11.21 33.70 -2.33
CA ARG A 641 -9.79 33.32 -2.18
C ARG A 641 -8.97 34.40 -1.48
N ALA A 642 -9.22 35.68 -1.78
CA ALA A 642 -8.54 36.78 -1.09
C ALA A 642 -8.91 36.84 0.40
N ALA A 643 -10.19 36.60 0.73
CA ALA A 643 -10.66 36.50 2.11
C ALA A 643 -10.02 35.31 2.84
N ALA A 644 -10.02 34.12 2.23
CA ALA A 644 -9.39 32.92 2.78
C ALA A 644 -7.89 33.14 3.03
N ALA A 645 -7.17 33.77 2.10
CA ALA A 645 -5.76 34.08 2.26
C ALA A 645 -5.49 35.03 3.45
N LYS A 646 -6.36 36.03 3.65
CA LYS A 646 -6.27 36.95 4.80
C LYS A 646 -6.50 36.20 6.12
N GLU A 647 -7.55 35.39 6.20
CA GLU A 647 -7.86 34.58 7.38
C GLU A 647 -6.72 33.59 7.69
N ASN A 648 -6.21 32.90 6.68
CA ASN A 648 -5.12 31.94 6.84
C ASN A 648 -3.82 32.61 7.28
N LYS A 649 -3.55 33.85 6.86
CA LYS A 649 -2.43 34.63 7.39
C LYS A 649 -2.59 34.91 8.88
N THR A 650 -3.80 35.23 9.34
CA THR A 650 -4.09 35.44 10.77
C THR A 650 -3.89 34.14 11.57
N LEU A 651 -4.41 33.02 11.08
CA LEU A 651 -4.25 31.71 11.74
C LEU A 651 -2.79 31.26 11.76
N ALA A 652 -2.05 31.46 10.66
CA ALA A 652 -0.63 31.14 10.57
C ALA A 652 0.22 31.94 11.57
N ALA A 653 -0.15 33.19 11.85
CA ALA A 653 0.56 34.04 12.81
C ALA A 653 0.47 33.52 14.26
N LEU A 654 -0.50 32.65 14.58
CA LEU A 654 -0.60 32.00 15.87
C LEU A 654 0.57 31.01 16.10
N GLY A 655 1.14 30.45 15.03
CA GLY A 655 2.17 29.41 15.09
C GLY A 655 1.62 28.05 15.50
N ALA A 656 2.47 27.23 16.13
CA ALA A 656 2.04 25.93 16.66
C ALA A 656 0.98 26.11 17.76
N GLY A 657 -0.06 25.29 17.74
CA GLY A 657 -1.17 25.40 18.69
C GLY A 657 -0.73 25.24 20.14
N SER A 658 0.23 24.36 20.40
CA SER A 658 0.81 24.17 21.74
C SER A 658 1.49 25.44 22.27
N THR A 659 2.26 26.13 21.42
CA THR A 659 2.88 27.43 21.73
C THR A 659 1.83 28.47 22.05
N TRP A 660 0.81 28.57 21.20
CA TRP A 660 -0.24 29.58 21.36
C TRP A 660 -1.08 29.33 22.63
N VAL A 661 -1.54 28.09 22.85
CA VAL A 661 -2.33 27.71 24.02
C VAL A 661 -1.55 27.96 25.31
N ALA A 662 -0.27 27.59 25.38
CA ALA A 662 0.54 27.80 26.58
C ALA A 662 0.78 29.28 26.91
N ASN A 663 1.09 30.10 25.90
CA ASN A 663 1.21 31.56 26.10
C ASN A 663 -0.10 32.19 26.55
N GLU A 664 -1.21 31.82 25.91
CA GLU A 664 -2.51 32.40 26.20
C GLU A 664 -3.04 31.94 27.57
N ALA A 665 -2.80 30.69 27.97
CA ALA A 665 -3.11 30.20 29.31
C ALA A 665 -2.33 30.98 30.38
N ALA A 666 -1.04 31.23 30.16
CA ALA A 666 -0.21 32.03 31.07
C ALA A 666 -0.68 33.49 31.17
N ARG A 667 -1.14 34.09 30.05
CA ARG A 667 -1.73 35.44 30.03
C ARG A 667 -3.04 35.46 30.82
N LEU A 668 -3.95 34.55 30.52
CA LEU A 668 -5.27 34.48 31.15
C LEU A 668 -5.19 34.17 32.64
N ALA A 669 -4.21 33.39 33.07
CA ALA A 669 -4.02 33.13 34.50
C ALA A 669 -3.80 34.41 35.32
N LYS A 670 -3.16 35.43 34.73
CA LYS A 670 -2.99 36.74 35.37
C LYS A 670 -4.29 37.53 35.44
N ALA A 671 -5.15 37.40 34.43
CA ALA A 671 -6.41 38.12 34.29
C ALA A 671 -7.56 37.47 35.09
N LEU A 672 -7.60 36.13 35.15
CA LEU A 672 -8.69 35.32 35.72
C LEU A 672 -8.20 34.46 36.89
N LYS A 673 -7.60 35.11 37.90
CA LYS A 673 -6.94 34.44 39.02
C LYS A 673 -7.86 33.51 39.82
N SER A 674 -9.13 33.88 39.96
CA SER A 674 -10.13 33.14 40.74
C SER A 674 -10.91 32.10 39.93
N ASP A 675 -10.70 31.98 38.61
CA ASP A 675 -11.40 30.98 37.82
C ASP A 675 -10.85 29.58 38.13
N ALA A 676 -11.73 28.68 38.57
CA ALA A 676 -11.37 27.33 39.00
C ALA A 676 -10.75 26.46 37.89
N ARG A 677 -10.94 26.82 36.61
CA ARG A 677 -10.39 26.09 35.45
C ARG A 677 -8.94 26.46 35.16
N THR A 678 -8.48 27.61 35.62
CA THR A 678 -7.16 28.15 35.28
C THR A 678 -6.01 27.20 35.65
N PRO A 679 -5.97 26.59 36.86
CA PRO A 679 -4.89 25.68 37.23
C PRO A 679 -4.81 24.42 36.36
N GLU A 680 -5.96 23.80 36.03
CA GLU A 680 -6.03 22.64 35.13
C GLU A 680 -5.61 23.03 33.71
N THR A 681 -6.08 24.18 33.23
CA THR A 681 -5.75 24.71 31.89
C THR A 681 -4.24 24.91 31.74
N LEU A 682 -3.57 25.50 32.75
CA LEU A 682 -2.12 25.66 32.73
C LEU A 682 -1.38 24.30 32.75
N HIS A 683 -1.83 23.34 33.57
CA HIS A 683 -1.27 22.00 33.60
C HIS A 683 -1.35 21.32 32.22
N LEU A 684 -2.55 21.31 31.62
CA LEU A 684 -2.79 20.70 30.32
C LEU A 684 -2.02 21.43 29.21
N ALA A 685 -1.90 22.77 29.28
CA ALA A 685 -1.12 23.53 28.32
C ALA A 685 0.38 23.19 28.37
N VAL A 686 0.97 23.06 29.57
CA VAL A 686 2.35 22.57 29.71
C VAL A 686 2.48 21.16 29.13
N ARG A 687 1.52 20.29 29.41
CA ARG A 687 1.51 18.91 28.88
C ARG A 687 1.39 18.88 27.35
N ALA A 688 0.56 19.72 26.76
CA ALA A 688 0.39 19.83 25.31
C ALA A 688 1.72 20.16 24.60
N THR A 689 2.59 20.98 25.20
CA THR A 689 3.90 21.30 24.60
C THR A 689 4.84 20.09 24.43
N ARG A 690 4.57 18.97 25.11
CA ARG A 690 5.34 17.72 24.96
C ARG A 690 4.84 16.85 23.81
N TYR A 691 3.53 16.80 23.62
CA TYR A 691 2.87 15.79 22.78
C TYR A 691 2.28 16.38 21.49
N SER A 692 2.03 17.69 21.43
CA SER A 692 1.59 18.36 20.21
C SER A 692 2.77 18.75 19.31
N CYS A 693 2.46 19.15 18.09
CA CYS A 693 3.42 19.87 17.25
C CYS A 693 4.02 21.10 17.95
N THR A 694 5.29 21.38 17.68
CA THR A 694 6.08 22.44 18.33
C THR A 694 6.74 23.37 17.31
N ASP A 695 7.05 24.59 17.74
CA ASP A 695 7.90 25.56 17.04
C ASP A 695 9.02 26.06 17.98
N ASP A 696 9.93 26.89 17.45
CA ASP A 696 11.09 27.40 18.20
C ASP A 696 10.71 28.20 19.47
N ARG A 697 9.43 28.57 19.63
CA ARG A 697 8.91 29.33 20.77
C ARG A 697 8.22 28.45 21.81
N THR A 698 7.95 27.17 21.49
CA THR A 698 7.17 26.26 22.35
C THR A 698 7.77 26.11 23.74
N ARG A 699 9.10 25.93 23.83
CA ARG A 699 9.78 25.75 25.13
C ARG A 699 9.63 26.96 26.06
N ALA A 700 9.73 28.16 25.51
CA ALA A 700 9.53 29.39 26.28
C ALA A 700 8.07 29.52 26.74
N ALA A 701 7.11 29.15 25.89
CA ALA A 701 5.69 29.15 26.24
C ALA A 701 5.36 28.12 27.34
N SER A 702 5.93 26.90 27.25
CA SER A 702 5.83 25.86 28.28
C SER A 702 6.32 26.36 29.63
N LYS A 703 7.50 26.99 29.64
CA LYS A 703 8.08 27.59 30.84
C LYS A 703 7.19 28.69 31.44
N ALA A 704 6.61 29.55 30.60
CA ALA A 704 5.73 30.62 31.06
C ALA A 704 4.44 30.08 31.73
N ALA A 705 3.81 29.07 31.13
CA ALA A 705 2.63 28.41 31.71
C ALA A 705 2.97 27.68 33.02
N PHE A 706 4.09 26.96 33.05
CA PHE A 706 4.60 26.30 34.25
C PHE A 706 4.84 27.30 35.39
N GLN A 707 5.52 28.41 35.11
CA GLN A 707 5.79 29.45 36.11
C GLN A 707 4.50 30.10 36.60
N ALA A 708 3.54 30.36 35.71
CA ALA A 708 2.24 30.89 36.11
C ALA A 708 1.48 29.94 37.04
N LEU A 709 1.53 28.63 36.76
CA LEU A 709 0.88 27.60 37.58
C LEU A 709 1.48 27.55 38.99
N HIS A 710 2.80 27.44 39.09
CA HIS A 710 3.49 27.31 40.37
C HIS A 710 3.49 28.62 41.18
N ALA A 711 3.51 29.78 40.53
CA ALA A 711 3.47 31.06 41.23
C ALA A 711 2.07 31.41 41.76
N GLN A 712 1.02 31.14 40.98
CA GLN A 712 -0.34 31.57 41.32
C GLN A 712 -1.16 30.48 42.02
N TYR A 713 -0.84 29.20 41.79
CA TYR A 713 -1.59 28.05 42.32
C TYR A 713 -0.68 26.97 42.95
N PRO A 714 0.27 27.34 43.85
CA PRO A 714 1.28 26.41 44.37
C PRO A 714 0.69 25.21 45.13
N GLN A 715 -0.50 25.38 45.72
CA GLN A 715 -1.17 24.33 46.50
C GLN A 715 -2.14 23.46 45.69
N SER A 716 -2.34 23.78 44.41
CA SER A 716 -3.23 23.00 43.54
C SER A 716 -2.65 21.62 43.24
N ASP A 717 -3.52 20.61 43.08
CA ASP A 717 -3.07 19.28 42.65
C ASP A 717 -2.46 19.31 41.24
N TRP A 718 -2.84 20.30 40.43
CA TRP A 718 -2.31 20.54 39.09
C TRP A 718 -0.84 20.99 39.12
N ALA A 719 -0.44 21.84 40.07
CA ALA A 719 0.96 22.20 40.27
C ALA A 719 1.78 20.96 40.66
N LYS A 720 1.27 20.11 41.56
CA LYS A 720 1.92 18.84 41.96
C LYS A 720 2.09 17.88 40.79
N LYS A 721 1.08 17.79 39.92
CA LYS A 721 1.10 16.96 38.69
C LYS A 721 1.96 17.53 37.56
N THR A 722 2.53 18.73 37.72
CA THR A 722 3.37 19.40 36.71
C THR A 722 4.78 19.66 37.26
N PRO A 723 5.64 18.63 37.38
CA PRO A 723 6.99 18.80 37.93
C PRO A 723 7.98 19.46 36.98
N TYR A 724 7.72 19.41 35.66
CA TYR A 724 8.62 19.92 34.63
C TYR A 724 7.86 20.75 33.59
N TYR A 725 8.61 21.58 32.86
CA TYR A 725 8.23 22.14 31.57
C TYR A 725 9.09 21.49 30.47
N TYR A 726 8.65 21.56 29.22
CA TYR A 726 9.28 20.89 28.08
C TYR A 726 9.94 21.89 27.14
#